data_AF-A0A2C9V4Z3-F1
#
_entry.id   AF-A0A2C9V4Z3-F1
#
_cell.length_a   1.000
_cell.length_b   1.000
_cell.length_c   1.000
_cell.angle_alpha   90.00
_cell.angle_beta   90.00
_cell.angle_gamma   90.00
#
_symmetry.space_group_name_H-M   'P 1'
#
loop_
_entity.id
_entity.type
_entity.pdbx_description
1 polymer ?
#
loop_
_entity_poly.entity_id
_entity_poly.type
_entity_poly.pdbx_seq_one_letter_code
_entity_poly.pdbx_strand_id
1 'polypeptide(L)'
;MAVFPSMEDFLKQCEQSGDNAYAAFRSLLERLEDPNTRTQARIFLSGLHKHVGDSDQCLQKYHFRIQDIFLEQYEGYQGRKKLTMMVIPSIFIPEDWSFTFYEGLNRHPDSIFKDKTVAELGCGNGWISIALAEKWLPSKVYGLDINPRAVKVSWINLYLNALDENGQPIYDSEKKTLLDRVEFYESDLLAYCRDRDIQLERIVGCIPQILNPNPDAMSKMITENASEEFLHSLSNYCALQGFVEDQFGLGLIARAVEEGISVIKPMGIMIFNMGGRPGQAVCKRLFERRGFRVNKLWQTKVIQAADTDISALVEIEKNSPHRFEFFMGLSGDQPICARTAWAYGKAGGRIAHALSVYSCQLRQPNQVKKIFEFLKNGFHEVSSSLDLSFEDDSVADEKIPFLAYLAGELKERESFPYESPAGSKRFRKLIAGFMKVYHHIPLNSNNVVIFPSRAVAIENALRLFSPRLAIVDEHLTRHLPRQWLTSLAVKGTENYDPSKDSITVIEAPRQSDLMVELIKKLKPQVVITGMAQFEAVTSSAFVQLLDITREIGSRLFLDISDHLELSSLPSPNGVLKYLAATRLPSHAAILCGLVKNQVYSDLEVAFVISEEEAIFKALSKTVEVLEGSTAPIRQFYYGCLFHELLAFQLADRHPPAERECEKAKSVEAIGFASSAISVLNDSELSISEEEESSLIHMDVDQSFLHISSPVRAAIFESFARQNMAESEIDVTPSIKKFIKSNYGFPADNSTEFVYTDFTQSLFNRLILCCIQEGGTFCFPAGSNGNYVSAAKFLKANIVSIPTDSASGFKLTDKLLNGALDTVNKPWVYISGPTINPSGLLYSNKEMENILTTCAKFGARVVIDTSFSGLEFDLEGWGGWDLEAIISKLNSSGNPSFCVSLLGGLSLQIVSGVLKFGFLVLNQPSLVNAFYSFPGLSKPHSTVKYAIKKLLGLNEQKEKDLTDAVAEQTRKLKSRSRLMKETLEKCGWEVIQPCGGVSMMAKPSAHLNKVVKIKHEPHGDAKNATTYEVKLDDSNIREAILKSTGLCINSGLWTGISGYCRFTFALEESDFERALNCIIKFKDVVSK
;
A
#
# COMPACT_ATOMS: atom_id res chain seq x y z
N MET A 1 40.22 53.73 -18.29
CA MET A 1 38.92 54.16 -17.74
C MET A 1 37.97 54.37 -18.90
N ALA A 2 36.99 53.49 -19.09
CA ALA A 2 35.93 53.72 -20.08
C ALA A 2 35.06 54.88 -19.59
N VAL A 3 35.01 55.97 -20.37
CA VAL A 3 34.25 57.19 -20.07
C VAL A 3 32.80 56.82 -19.72
N PHE A 4 32.26 57.41 -18.65
CA PHE A 4 30.85 57.26 -18.29
C PHE A 4 30.00 57.88 -19.41
N PRO A 5 29.00 57.18 -19.99
CA PRO A 5 28.16 57.77 -21.02
C PRO A 5 27.51 59.04 -20.49
N SER A 6 27.37 60.07 -21.34
CA SER A 6 26.60 61.26 -20.97
C SER A 6 25.14 60.86 -20.75
N MET A 7 24.43 61.55 -19.84
CA MET A 7 23.03 61.24 -19.55
C MET A 7 22.15 61.30 -20.81
N GLU A 8 22.42 62.26 -21.70
CA GLU A 8 21.71 62.41 -22.96
C GLU A 8 21.98 61.26 -23.93
N ASP A 9 23.22 60.77 -24.01
CA ASP A 9 23.56 59.64 -24.88
C ASP A 9 22.94 58.33 -24.37
N PHE A 10 22.93 58.14 -23.05
CA PHE A 10 22.25 57.00 -22.41
C PHE A 10 20.75 56.99 -22.73
N LEU A 11 20.08 58.14 -22.58
CA LEU A 11 18.65 58.28 -22.86
C LEU A 11 18.35 58.12 -24.36
N LYS A 12 19.16 58.70 -25.26
CA LYS A 12 19.02 58.50 -26.71
C LYS A 12 19.17 57.05 -27.13
N GLN A 13 20.02 56.27 -26.45
CA GLN A 13 20.13 54.83 -26.68
C GLN A 13 18.86 54.11 -26.23
N CYS A 14 18.30 54.49 -25.08
CA CYS A 14 17.06 53.90 -24.56
C CYS A 14 15.83 54.21 -25.42
N GLU A 15 15.75 55.40 -26.05
CA GLU A 15 14.62 55.79 -26.94
C GLU A 15 14.49 54.90 -28.20
N GLN A 16 15.52 54.14 -28.57
CA GLN A 16 15.54 53.38 -29.82
C GLN A 16 14.68 52.11 -29.76
N SER A 17 14.72 51.39 -28.64
CA SER A 17 13.95 50.17 -28.37
C SER A 17 14.14 49.74 -26.91
N GLY A 18 13.24 48.90 -26.38
CA GLY A 18 13.42 48.34 -25.04
C GLY A 18 14.58 47.34 -24.94
N ASP A 19 14.97 46.69 -26.03
CA ASP A 19 16.21 45.90 -26.10
C ASP A 19 17.46 46.79 -25.92
N ASN A 20 17.49 47.97 -26.53
CA ASN A 20 18.60 48.90 -26.39
C ASN A 20 18.64 49.54 -25.00
N ALA A 21 17.47 49.86 -24.43
CA ALA A 21 17.36 50.29 -23.04
C ALA A 21 17.87 49.21 -22.08
N TYR A 22 17.45 47.96 -22.24
CA TYR A 22 17.93 46.82 -21.45
C TYR A 22 19.44 46.62 -21.58
N ALA A 23 20.00 46.68 -22.79
CA ALA A 23 21.45 46.56 -23.00
C ALA A 23 22.25 47.68 -22.31
N ALA A 24 21.71 48.91 -22.31
CA ALA A 24 22.31 50.03 -21.59
C ALA A 24 22.30 49.80 -20.07
N PHE A 25 21.19 49.32 -19.51
CA PHE A 25 21.10 48.97 -18.08
C PHE A 25 21.95 47.74 -17.70
N ARG A 26 22.09 46.75 -18.58
CA ARG A 26 23.01 45.62 -18.39
C ARG A 26 24.46 46.10 -18.26
N SER A 27 24.87 47.00 -19.15
CA SER A 27 26.21 47.61 -19.10
C SER A 27 26.42 48.43 -17.82
N LEU A 28 25.36 49.08 -17.33
CA LEU A 28 25.40 49.79 -16.05
C LEU A 28 25.48 48.83 -14.86
N LEU A 29 24.79 47.69 -14.92
CA LEU A 29 24.85 46.64 -13.89
C LEU A 29 26.26 46.06 -13.75
N GLU A 30 26.97 45.78 -14.84
CA GLU A 30 28.37 45.31 -14.80
C GLU A 30 29.27 46.29 -14.02
N ARG A 31 29.01 47.61 -14.14
CA ARG A 31 29.70 48.65 -13.37
C ARG A 31 29.23 48.76 -11.92
N LEU A 32 27.98 48.42 -11.63
CA LEU A 32 27.48 48.32 -10.25
C LEU A 32 28.09 47.10 -9.54
N GLU A 33 28.30 45.99 -10.26
CA GLU A 33 28.90 44.77 -9.73
C GLU A 33 30.39 44.96 -9.40
N ASP A 34 31.15 45.68 -10.23
CA ASP A 34 32.57 45.99 -9.98
C ASP A 34 32.76 47.01 -8.84
N PRO A 35 33.40 46.64 -7.70
CA PRO A 35 33.63 47.55 -6.58
C PRO A 35 34.36 48.86 -6.94
N ASN A 36 35.18 48.86 -7.99
CA ASN A 36 35.95 50.04 -8.39
C ASN A 36 35.09 51.08 -9.13
N THR A 37 33.99 50.67 -9.74
CA THR A 37 33.13 51.53 -10.57
C THR A 37 31.72 51.71 -9.98
N ARG A 38 31.36 50.91 -8.97
CA ARG A 38 30.06 50.89 -8.28
C ARG A 38 29.58 52.26 -7.80
N THR A 39 30.41 53.00 -7.07
CA THR A 39 30.03 54.31 -6.52
C THR A 39 29.63 55.29 -7.63
N GLN A 40 30.42 55.36 -8.71
CA GLN A 40 30.12 56.24 -9.84
C GLN A 40 28.85 55.80 -10.58
N ALA A 41 28.64 54.49 -10.75
CA ALA A 41 27.43 53.94 -11.36
C ALA A 41 26.18 54.21 -10.54
N ARG A 42 26.26 54.14 -9.22
CA ARG A 42 25.14 54.46 -8.32
C ARG A 42 24.80 55.95 -8.34
N ILE A 43 25.80 56.83 -8.40
CA ILE A 43 25.59 58.29 -8.53
C ILE A 43 24.93 58.60 -9.88
N PHE A 44 25.37 57.97 -10.97
CA PHE A 44 24.74 58.11 -12.28
C PHE A 44 23.26 57.69 -12.24
N LEU A 45 22.94 56.56 -11.62
CA LEU A 45 21.56 56.06 -11.51
C LEU A 45 20.66 56.99 -10.67
N SER A 46 21.20 57.61 -9.61
CA SER A 46 20.53 58.71 -8.88
C SER A 46 20.23 59.90 -9.79
N GLY A 47 21.22 60.32 -10.60
CA GLY A 47 21.07 61.41 -11.56
C GLY A 47 20.01 61.11 -12.62
N LEU A 48 19.99 59.88 -13.12
CA LEU A 48 19.00 59.40 -14.09
C LEU A 48 17.58 59.50 -13.54
N HIS A 49 17.33 58.99 -12.33
CA HIS A 49 16.01 59.08 -11.68
C HIS A 49 15.54 60.53 -11.51
N LYS A 50 16.43 61.43 -11.05
CA LYS A 50 16.10 62.87 -10.90
C LYS A 50 15.79 63.56 -12.23
N HIS A 51 16.37 63.08 -13.34
CA HIS A 51 16.21 63.68 -14.67
C HIS A 51 14.92 63.24 -15.37
N VAL A 52 14.55 61.95 -15.29
CA VAL A 52 13.39 61.41 -16.00
C VAL A 52 12.08 61.50 -15.20
N GLY A 53 12.17 61.55 -13.86
CA GLY A 53 11.00 61.59 -12.97
C GLY A 53 10.14 60.32 -13.01
N ASP A 54 9.06 60.31 -12.24
CA ASP A 54 8.07 59.22 -12.20
C ASP A 54 6.86 59.58 -13.08
N SER A 55 6.88 59.14 -14.34
CA SER A 55 5.76 59.36 -15.27
C SER A 55 5.56 58.18 -16.23
N ASP A 56 4.30 57.88 -16.57
CA ASP A 56 3.97 56.84 -17.57
C ASP A 56 4.55 57.15 -18.96
N GLN A 57 4.79 58.44 -19.25
CA GLN A 57 5.47 58.91 -20.45
C GLN A 57 6.92 58.43 -20.53
N CYS A 58 7.59 58.22 -19.39
CA CYS A 58 8.95 57.68 -19.35
C CYS A 58 9.00 56.25 -19.86
N LEU A 59 8.07 55.39 -19.44
CA LEU A 59 8.01 54.00 -19.89
C LEU A 59 7.73 53.91 -21.40
N GLN A 60 6.84 54.76 -21.91
CA GLN A 60 6.50 54.79 -23.34
C GLN A 60 7.64 55.34 -24.22
N LYS A 61 8.40 56.31 -23.72
CA LYS A 61 9.44 57.01 -24.49
C LYS A 61 10.81 56.34 -24.39
N TYR A 62 11.19 55.91 -23.19
CA TYR A 62 12.53 55.39 -22.90
C TYR A 62 12.55 53.89 -22.61
N HIS A 63 11.41 53.21 -22.63
CA HIS A 63 11.28 51.77 -22.36
C HIS A 63 11.79 51.35 -20.96
N PHE A 64 11.75 52.27 -19.98
CA PHE A 64 11.91 51.98 -18.56
C PHE A 64 11.18 53.02 -17.71
N ARG A 65 10.92 52.69 -16.44
CA ARG A 65 10.41 53.63 -15.45
C ARG A 65 11.08 53.37 -14.11
N ILE A 66 11.40 54.43 -13.37
CA ILE A 66 11.83 54.35 -11.97
C ILE A 66 10.71 54.95 -11.13
N GLN A 67 10.22 54.17 -10.17
CA GLN A 67 9.09 54.55 -9.31
C GLN A 67 9.37 54.21 -7.86
N ASP A 68 8.73 54.92 -6.94
CA ASP A 68 8.80 54.62 -5.51
C ASP A 68 7.62 53.73 -5.08
N ILE A 69 7.93 52.62 -4.40
CA ILE A 69 6.95 51.77 -3.71
C ILE A 69 6.97 52.16 -2.23
N PHE A 70 5.83 52.58 -1.70
CA PHE A 70 5.71 52.93 -0.28
C PHE A 70 5.42 51.69 0.57
N LEU A 71 6.18 51.51 1.64
CA LEU A 71 5.98 50.45 2.64
C LEU A 71 5.13 50.97 3.81
N GLU A 72 4.60 50.06 4.64
CA GLU A 72 3.65 50.35 5.74
C GLU A 72 3.99 51.62 6.55
N GLN A 73 2.96 52.44 6.81
CA GLN A 73 3.05 53.67 7.57
C GLN A 73 2.09 53.62 8.77
N TYR A 74 2.47 52.94 9.85
CA TYR A 74 1.83 53.12 11.16
C TYR A 74 2.73 53.92 12.10
N GLU A 75 2.13 54.65 13.04
CA GLU A 75 2.86 55.48 14.00
C GLU A 75 3.84 54.63 14.84
N GLY A 76 5.14 54.92 14.72
CA GLY A 76 6.21 54.26 15.48
C GLY A 76 7.12 53.33 14.67
N TYR A 77 6.83 53.00 13.40
CA TYR A 77 7.73 52.19 12.57
C TYR A 77 9.03 52.94 12.22
N GLN A 78 10.17 52.38 12.63
CA GLN A 78 11.50 52.98 12.43
C GLN A 78 12.25 52.44 11.19
N GLY A 79 11.64 51.54 10.42
CA GLY A 79 12.23 51.00 9.18
C GLY A 79 12.09 51.94 7.98
N ARG A 80 12.68 51.54 6.84
CA ARG A 80 12.59 52.27 5.58
C ARG A 80 11.15 52.39 5.10
N LYS A 81 10.78 53.61 4.67
CA LYS A 81 9.40 53.97 4.28
C LYS A 81 9.09 53.76 2.80
N LYS A 82 10.10 53.65 1.94
CA LYS A 82 9.93 53.48 0.51
C LYS A 82 11.08 52.69 -0.13
N LEU A 83 10.80 51.99 -1.21
CA LEU A 83 11.78 51.35 -2.09
C LEU A 83 11.74 52.02 -3.46
N THR A 84 12.90 52.42 -3.98
CA THR A 84 13.00 52.97 -5.33
C THR A 84 13.28 51.82 -6.30
N MET A 85 12.37 51.59 -7.24
CA MET A 85 12.36 50.41 -8.11
C MET A 85 12.32 50.81 -9.58
N MET A 86 13.18 50.19 -10.38
CA MET A 86 13.17 50.26 -11.83
C MET A 86 12.33 49.12 -12.42
N VAL A 87 11.55 49.43 -13.45
CA VAL A 87 10.78 48.47 -14.25
C VAL A 87 11.03 48.70 -15.74
N ILE A 88 10.89 47.64 -16.54
CA ILE A 88 10.98 47.66 -18.01
C ILE A 88 9.76 46.95 -18.61
N PRO A 89 9.42 47.14 -19.90
CA PRO A 89 8.22 46.53 -20.52
C PRO A 89 8.15 45.00 -20.44
N SER A 90 9.30 44.33 -20.42
CA SER A 90 9.40 42.87 -20.39
C SER A 90 9.24 42.22 -19.00
N ILE A 91 8.89 42.99 -17.96
CA ILE A 91 8.63 42.50 -16.60
C ILE A 91 7.31 43.08 -16.04
N PHE A 92 6.64 42.36 -15.15
CA PHE A 92 5.43 42.86 -14.50
C PHE A 92 5.73 44.05 -13.59
N ILE A 93 4.85 45.05 -13.64
CA ILE A 93 4.86 46.21 -12.75
C ILE A 93 4.17 45.78 -11.43
N PRO A 94 4.68 46.18 -10.25
CA PRO A 94 4.01 45.93 -8.98
C PRO A 94 2.55 46.40 -9.01
N GLU A 95 1.63 45.46 -8.83
CA GLU A 95 0.18 45.64 -8.91
C GLU A 95 -0.54 44.97 -7.72
N ASP A 96 -1.88 45.03 -7.71
CA ASP A 96 -2.74 44.52 -6.64
C ASP A 96 -2.38 43.12 -6.14
N TRP A 97 -1.91 42.23 -7.03
CA TRP A 97 -1.45 40.88 -6.67
C TRP A 97 -0.27 40.91 -5.72
N SER A 98 0.77 41.65 -6.08
CA SER A 98 2.01 41.75 -5.31
C SER A 98 1.80 42.55 -4.01
N PHE A 99 0.93 43.56 -4.03
CA PHE A 99 0.56 44.33 -2.82
C PHE A 99 -0.23 43.48 -1.83
N THR A 100 -1.26 42.78 -2.31
CA THR A 100 -2.03 41.83 -1.48
C THR A 100 -1.11 40.78 -0.86
N PHE A 101 -0.12 40.30 -1.63
CA PHE A 101 0.83 39.33 -1.11
C PHE A 101 1.65 39.90 0.04
N TYR A 102 2.23 41.09 -0.13
CA TYR A 102 2.99 41.77 0.92
C TYR A 102 2.15 42.08 2.17
N GLU A 103 0.91 42.53 2.01
CA GLU A 103 -0.05 42.69 3.12
C GLU A 103 -0.27 41.39 3.88
N GLY A 104 -0.41 40.27 3.16
CA GLY A 104 -0.53 38.95 3.78
C GLY A 104 0.73 38.53 4.54
N LEU A 105 1.92 38.83 4.01
CA LEU A 105 3.19 38.59 4.71
C LEU A 105 3.27 39.40 6.02
N ASN A 106 2.73 40.62 6.05
CA ASN A 106 2.66 41.46 7.25
C ASN A 106 1.72 40.94 8.36
N ARG A 107 0.90 39.93 8.08
CA ARG A 107 0.01 39.32 9.10
C ARG A 107 0.76 38.40 10.06
N HIS A 108 2.01 38.04 9.76
CA HIS A 108 2.85 37.23 10.64
C HIS A 108 3.60 38.08 11.68
N PRO A 109 4.07 37.47 12.79
CA PRO A 109 4.94 38.15 13.76
C PRO A 109 6.26 38.60 13.11
N ASP A 110 6.88 39.67 13.62
CA ASP A 110 8.14 40.21 13.09
C ASP A 110 9.32 39.21 13.11
N SER A 111 9.23 38.12 13.88
CA SER A 111 10.25 37.07 13.90
C SER A 111 10.14 36.06 12.74
N ILE A 112 9.14 36.16 11.85
CA ILE A 112 8.82 35.11 10.88
C ILE A 112 9.95 34.84 9.87
N PHE A 113 10.65 35.87 9.38
CA PHE A 113 11.78 35.75 8.45
C PHE A 113 13.14 36.01 9.10
N LYS A 114 13.18 36.46 10.36
CA LYS A 114 14.43 36.81 11.03
C LYS A 114 15.39 35.63 11.12
N ASP A 115 16.64 35.86 10.71
CA ASP A 115 17.71 34.86 10.66
C ASP A 115 17.41 33.64 9.78
N LYS A 116 16.38 33.68 8.93
CA LYS A 116 15.96 32.57 8.06
C LYS A 116 16.62 32.62 6.69
N THR A 117 16.80 31.44 6.10
CA THR A 117 17.06 31.30 4.66
C THR A 117 15.72 31.23 3.91
N VAL A 118 15.50 32.19 3.01
CA VAL A 118 14.24 32.42 2.30
C VAL A 118 14.46 32.27 0.80
N ALA A 119 13.51 31.66 0.09
CA ALA A 119 13.42 31.80 -1.37
C ALA A 119 12.11 32.50 -1.75
N GLU A 120 12.19 33.46 -2.67
CA GLU A 120 11.04 34.05 -3.34
C GLU A 120 10.92 33.48 -4.75
N LEU A 121 9.76 32.91 -5.08
CA LEU A 121 9.43 32.41 -6.41
C LEU A 121 8.69 33.48 -7.22
N GLY A 122 9.18 33.76 -8.43
CA GLY A 122 8.64 34.80 -9.31
C GLY A 122 8.96 36.19 -8.77
N CYS A 123 10.23 36.46 -8.47
CA CYS A 123 10.62 37.72 -7.82
C CYS A 123 10.42 38.95 -8.71
N GLY A 124 10.24 38.80 -10.03
CA GLY A 124 9.98 39.90 -10.95
C GLY A 124 11.10 40.95 -10.90
N ASN A 125 10.76 42.18 -10.49
CA ASN A 125 11.74 43.26 -10.33
C ASN A 125 12.48 43.26 -8.97
N GLY A 126 12.21 42.28 -8.10
CA GLY A 126 12.89 42.04 -6.83
C GLY A 126 12.37 42.82 -5.63
N TRP A 127 11.27 43.57 -5.76
CA TRP A 127 10.83 44.49 -4.70
C TRP A 127 10.43 43.78 -3.40
N ILE A 128 9.78 42.63 -3.47
CA ILE A 128 9.35 41.87 -2.29
C ILE A 128 10.57 41.25 -1.60
N SER A 129 11.50 40.62 -2.34
CA SER A 129 12.79 40.16 -1.79
C SER A 129 13.53 41.24 -1.02
N ILE A 130 13.60 42.46 -1.57
CA ILE A 130 14.24 43.61 -0.92
C ILE A 130 13.45 44.07 0.31
N ALA A 131 12.11 44.17 0.20
CA ALA A 131 11.24 44.54 1.31
C ALA A 131 11.31 43.53 2.46
N LEU A 132 11.42 42.23 2.13
CA LEU A 132 11.60 41.15 3.09
C LEU A 132 12.89 41.32 3.88
N ALA A 133 13.99 41.58 3.16
CA ALA A 133 15.30 41.76 3.75
C ALA A 133 15.37 42.98 4.67
N GLU A 134 14.78 44.09 4.24
CA GLU A 134 14.77 45.36 4.98
C GLU A 134 13.94 45.28 6.27
N LYS A 135 12.75 44.67 6.21
CA LYS A 135 11.82 44.65 7.36
C LYS A 135 12.18 43.59 8.40
N TRP A 136 12.52 42.38 7.97
CA TRP A 136 12.58 41.22 8.86
C TRP A 136 13.98 40.63 9.07
N LEU A 137 15.02 41.19 8.47
CA LEU A 137 16.43 40.80 8.69
C LEU A 137 16.70 39.28 8.54
N PRO A 138 16.32 38.63 7.43
CA PRO A 138 16.67 37.25 7.13
C PRO A 138 18.18 37.05 6.99
N SER A 139 18.64 35.82 7.23
CA SER A 139 20.04 35.45 6.98
C SER A 139 20.37 35.54 5.49
N LYS A 140 19.45 35.08 4.64
CA LYS A 140 19.58 35.13 3.18
C LYS A 140 18.22 35.08 2.50
N VAL A 141 18.05 35.81 1.40
CA VAL A 141 16.91 35.77 0.48
C VAL A 141 17.41 35.46 -0.93
N TYR A 142 16.90 34.38 -1.50
CA TYR A 142 17.11 34.00 -2.90
C TYR A 142 15.88 34.41 -3.71
N GLY A 143 15.98 35.48 -4.50
CA GLY A 143 14.95 35.83 -5.46
C GLY A 143 15.13 35.04 -6.75
N LEU A 144 14.13 34.25 -7.12
CA LEU A 144 14.18 33.31 -8.23
C LEU A 144 13.16 33.69 -9.30
N ASP A 145 13.61 33.79 -10.55
CA ASP A 145 12.75 34.08 -11.71
C ASP A 145 13.26 33.35 -12.96
N ILE A 146 12.37 32.99 -13.89
CA ILE A 146 12.78 32.38 -15.17
C ILE A 146 13.19 33.43 -16.18
N ASN A 147 12.67 34.64 -16.03
CA ASN A 147 12.92 35.71 -16.97
C ASN A 147 14.30 36.30 -16.65
N PRO A 148 15.33 36.10 -17.51
CA PRO A 148 16.67 36.58 -17.20
C PRO A 148 16.73 38.10 -17.11
N ARG A 149 15.85 38.83 -17.81
CA ARG A 149 15.77 40.30 -17.69
C ARG A 149 15.25 40.72 -16.31
N ALA A 150 14.30 39.98 -15.75
CA ALA A 150 13.76 40.21 -14.40
C ALA A 150 14.86 40.07 -13.33
N VAL A 151 15.69 39.04 -13.44
CA VAL A 151 16.85 38.81 -12.55
C VAL A 151 17.84 39.97 -12.62
N LYS A 152 18.22 40.42 -13.82
CA LYS A 152 19.16 41.55 -13.99
C LYS A 152 18.59 42.86 -13.48
N VAL A 153 17.30 43.14 -13.71
CA VAL A 153 16.64 44.32 -13.16
C VAL A 153 16.56 44.25 -11.63
N SER A 154 16.30 43.07 -11.06
CA SER A 154 16.31 42.84 -9.61
C SER A 154 17.66 43.17 -8.97
N TRP A 155 18.77 42.79 -9.62
CA TRP A 155 20.11 43.19 -9.17
C TRP A 155 20.33 44.71 -9.21
N ILE A 156 19.89 45.40 -10.26
CA ILE A 156 19.96 46.89 -10.34
C ILE A 156 19.15 47.51 -9.19
N ASN A 157 17.95 46.98 -8.94
CA ASN A 157 17.07 47.43 -7.87
C ASN A 157 17.64 47.16 -6.48
N LEU A 158 18.39 46.06 -6.31
CA LEU A 158 19.12 45.80 -5.08
C LEU A 158 20.17 46.87 -4.83
N TYR A 159 20.98 47.23 -5.83
CA TYR A 159 21.98 48.30 -5.71
C TYR A 159 21.35 49.68 -5.48
N LEU A 160 20.20 49.96 -6.10
CA LEU A 160 19.43 51.19 -5.85
C LEU A 160 19.08 51.37 -4.38
N ASN A 161 18.74 50.26 -3.71
CA ASN A 161 18.26 50.27 -2.34
C ASN A 161 19.35 49.96 -1.32
N ALA A 162 20.42 49.26 -1.68
CA ALA A 162 21.52 48.92 -0.78
C ALA A 162 22.53 50.07 -0.59
N LEU A 163 22.56 51.03 -1.50
CA LEU A 163 23.48 52.17 -1.50
C LEU A 163 22.71 53.49 -1.47
N ASP A 164 23.24 54.48 -0.75
CA ASP A 164 22.72 55.84 -0.72
C ASP A 164 22.97 56.59 -2.06
N GLU A 165 22.51 57.84 -2.15
CA GLU A 165 22.67 58.64 -3.38
C GLU A 165 24.13 58.96 -3.72
N ASN A 166 25.04 58.86 -2.74
CA ASN A 166 26.48 59.06 -2.89
C ASN A 166 27.22 57.74 -3.16
N GLY A 167 26.50 56.62 -3.30
CA GLY A 167 27.06 55.30 -3.53
C GLY A 167 27.71 54.65 -2.30
N GLN A 168 27.39 55.12 -1.09
CA GLN A 168 27.84 54.51 0.17
C GLN A 168 26.87 53.42 0.63
N PRO A 169 27.36 52.30 1.23
CA PRO A 169 26.50 51.24 1.73
C PRO A 169 25.57 51.69 2.86
N ILE A 170 24.32 51.22 2.80
CA ILE A 170 23.32 51.40 3.86
C ILE A 170 23.36 50.17 4.76
N TYR A 171 23.60 50.39 6.04
CA TYR A 171 23.69 49.32 7.05
C TYR A 171 22.40 49.22 7.87
N ASP A 172 21.98 47.99 8.11
CA ASP A 172 20.92 47.67 9.06
C ASP A 172 21.42 47.63 10.51
N SER A 173 20.51 47.29 11.43
CA SER A 173 20.80 47.20 12.87
C SER A 173 21.87 46.14 13.25
N GLU A 174 22.16 45.19 12.36
CA GLU A 174 23.16 44.13 12.55
C GLU A 174 24.47 44.42 11.79
N LYS A 175 24.63 45.65 11.28
CA LYS A 175 25.78 46.09 10.47
C LYS A 175 25.95 45.29 9.17
N LYS A 176 24.86 44.74 8.63
CA LYS A 176 24.83 44.14 7.29
C LYS A 176 24.12 45.08 6.32
N THR A 177 24.36 44.88 5.04
CA THR A 177 23.72 45.60 3.95
C THR A 177 22.71 44.67 3.25
N LEU A 178 21.82 45.25 2.45
CA LEU A 178 20.95 44.44 1.58
C LEU A 178 21.74 43.52 0.62
N LEU A 179 22.95 43.92 0.21
CA LEU A 179 23.84 43.09 -0.62
C LEU A 179 24.35 41.85 0.11
N ASP A 180 24.43 41.88 1.44
CA ASP A 180 24.79 40.70 2.23
C ASP A 180 23.61 39.72 2.34
N ARG A 181 22.38 40.24 2.28
CA ARG A 181 21.14 39.50 2.56
C ARG A 181 20.41 38.97 1.34
N VAL A 182 20.49 39.63 0.17
CA VAL A 182 19.67 39.28 -1.01
C VAL A 182 20.55 38.90 -2.20
N GLU A 183 20.16 37.85 -2.90
CA GLU A 183 20.72 37.44 -4.19
C GLU A 183 19.61 37.07 -5.18
N PHE A 184 19.85 37.29 -6.47
CA PHE A 184 18.90 36.95 -7.53
C PHE A 184 19.50 35.99 -8.55
N TYR A 185 18.72 34.98 -8.94
CA TYR A 185 19.17 33.93 -9.86
C TYR A 185 18.08 33.56 -10.88
N GLU A 186 18.53 33.25 -12.09
CA GLU A 186 17.69 32.60 -13.09
C GLU A 186 17.39 31.16 -12.62
N SER A 187 16.11 30.82 -12.54
CA SER A 187 15.66 29.52 -12.03
C SER A 187 14.27 29.18 -12.54
N ASP A 188 14.11 27.93 -12.98
CA ASP A 188 12.79 27.32 -13.11
C ASP A 188 12.31 26.89 -11.72
N LEU A 189 11.40 27.67 -11.13
CA LEU A 189 10.95 27.52 -9.75
C LEU A 189 12.13 27.36 -8.77
N LEU A 190 12.23 26.20 -8.10
CA LEU A 190 13.24 25.92 -7.06
C LEU A 190 14.47 25.17 -7.61
N ALA A 191 14.63 25.03 -8.93
CA ALA A 191 15.76 24.34 -9.54
C ALA A 191 17.12 24.83 -9.01
N TYR A 192 17.32 26.15 -8.93
CA TYR A 192 18.56 26.73 -8.41
C TYR A 192 18.92 26.22 -7.00
N CYS A 193 17.93 26.17 -6.10
CA CYS A 193 18.12 25.68 -4.72
C CYS A 193 18.35 24.17 -4.69
N ARG A 194 17.58 23.41 -5.47
CA ARG A 194 17.67 21.95 -5.54
C ARG A 194 19.02 21.47 -6.07
N ASP A 195 19.51 22.07 -7.15
CA ASP A 195 20.76 21.69 -7.80
C ASP A 195 22.00 22.00 -6.95
N ARG A 196 21.84 22.88 -5.95
CA ARG A 196 22.91 23.31 -5.01
C ARG A 196 22.69 22.81 -3.58
N ASP A 197 21.69 21.96 -3.35
CA ASP A 197 21.30 21.45 -2.03
C ASP A 197 21.10 22.55 -0.97
N ILE A 198 20.48 23.66 -1.38
CA ILE A 198 20.15 24.77 -0.47
C ILE A 198 18.88 24.42 0.30
N GLN A 199 19.02 24.26 1.61
CA GLN A 199 17.90 23.99 2.51
C GLN A 199 17.22 25.29 2.98
N LEU A 200 15.92 25.40 2.74
CA LEU A 200 15.14 26.63 2.95
C LEU A 200 14.30 26.55 4.23
N GLU A 201 14.17 27.66 4.96
CA GLU A 201 13.25 27.77 6.10
C GLU A 201 11.94 28.46 5.71
N ARG A 202 11.96 29.27 4.65
CA ARG A 202 10.79 29.95 4.11
C ARG A 202 10.80 29.87 2.59
N ILE A 203 9.64 29.62 2.02
CA ILE A 203 9.40 29.73 0.58
C ILE A 203 8.21 30.64 0.41
N VAL A 204 8.38 31.72 -0.32
CA VAL A 204 7.31 32.68 -0.60
C VAL A 204 7.11 32.74 -2.10
N GLY A 205 5.86 32.82 -2.58
CA GLY A 205 5.60 32.85 -4.01
C GLY A 205 4.35 33.62 -4.38
N CYS A 206 4.50 34.59 -5.28
CA CYS A 206 3.41 35.21 -6.02
C CYS A 206 3.61 34.89 -7.50
N ILE A 207 3.37 33.62 -7.86
CA ILE A 207 3.64 33.10 -9.20
C ILE A 207 2.37 33.02 -10.06
N PRO A 208 2.52 32.99 -11.40
CA PRO A 208 1.39 33.02 -12.34
C PRO A 208 0.40 31.86 -12.19
N GLN A 209 -0.86 32.12 -12.51
CA GLN A 209 -1.97 31.15 -12.46
C GLN A 209 -2.76 31.17 -13.76
N ILE A 210 -2.35 30.31 -14.71
CA ILE A 210 -2.84 30.33 -16.09
C ILE A 210 -3.56 29.04 -16.46
N LEU A 211 -4.74 29.21 -17.04
CA LEU A 211 -5.59 28.12 -17.50
C LEU A 211 -5.07 27.56 -18.83
N ASN A 212 -4.92 26.23 -18.88
CA ASN A 212 -4.71 25.44 -20.09
C ASN A 212 -3.67 26.03 -21.07
N PRO A 213 -2.40 26.11 -20.68
CA PRO A 213 -1.38 26.80 -21.46
C PRO A 213 -1.01 26.07 -22.77
N ASN A 214 -0.62 26.84 -23.80
CA ASN A 214 -0.26 26.31 -25.12
C ASN A 214 1.12 25.59 -25.12
N PRO A 215 1.20 24.28 -25.40
CA PRO A 215 2.45 23.51 -25.38
C PRO A 215 3.50 23.95 -26.41
N ASP A 216 3.08 24.45 -27.58
CA ASP A 216 3.99 24.77 -28.70
C ASP A 216 4.88 25.99 -28.42
N ALA A 217 4.49 26.86 -27.49
CA ALA A 217 5.22 28.07 -27.13
C ALA A 217 6.59 27.79 -26.48
N MET A 218 6.80 26.58 -25.94
CA MET A 218 7.95 26.23 -25.09
C MET A 218 9.05 25.39 -25.77
N SER A 219 8.85 24.88 -26.99
CA SER A 219 9.92 24.14 -27.71
C SER A 219 11.09 25.02 -28.18
N LYS A 220 11.03 26.33 -27.91
CA LYS A 220 12.04 27.33 -28.29
C LYS A 220 13.00 27.58 -27.13
N MET A 221 14.30 27.53 -27.38
CA MET A 221 15.34 27.90 -26.40
C MET A 221 15.05 29.28 -25.79
N ILE A 222 14.90 29.34 -24.47
CA ILE A 222 14.80 30.60 -23.72
C ILE A 222 16.17 31.26 -23.76
N THR A 223 16.25 32.43 -24.39
CA THR A 223 17.48 33.23 -24.46
C THR A 223 17.16 34.68 -24.14
N GLU A 224 18.12 35.43 -23.58
CA GLU A 224 17.97 36.87 -23.27
C GLU A 224 17.58 37.73 -24.50
N ASN A 225 17.82 37.21 -25.71
CA ASN A 225 17.54 37.84 -27.00
C ASN A 225 16.13 37.55 -27.55
N ALA A 226 15.26 36.87 -26.78
CA ALA A 226 13.88 36.65 -27.19
C ALA A 226 13.06 37.97 -27.18
N SER A 227 11.96 38.01 -27.93
CA SER A 227 11.14 39.23 -28.06
C SER A 227 10.54 39.67 -26.72
N GLU A 228 10.29 40.97 -26.56
CA GLU A 228 9.73 41.54 -25.33
C GLU A 228 8.39 40.91 -24.96
N GLU A 229 7.50 40.68 -25.94
CA GLU A 229 6.23 39.99 -25.75
C GLU A 229 6.43 38.54 -25.27
N PHE A 230 7.41 37.82 -25.82
CA PHE A 230 7.73 36.46 -25.39
C PHE A 230 8.27 36.44 -23.95
N LEU A 231 9.20 37.32 -23.59
CA LEU A 231 9.73 37.42 -22.23
C LEU A 231 8.67 37.89 -21.21
N HIS A 232 7.80 38.81 -21.62
CA HIS A 232 6.65 39.22 -20.82
C HIS A 232 5.70 38.02 -20.59
N SER A 233 5.44 37.20 -21.62
CA SER A 233 4.67 35.96 -21.48
C SER A 233 5.39 34.80 -20.78
N LEU A 234 6.71 34.81 -20.62
CA LEU A 234 7.40 33.89 -19.70
C LEU A 234 7.06 34.20 -18.24
N SER A 235 6.79 35.47 -17.95
CA SER A 235 6.26 35.89 -16.66
C SER A 235 4.83 35.39 -16.40
N ASN A 236 4.25 34.65 -17.36
CA ASN A 236 2.94 33.99 -17.31
C ASN A 236 3.08 32.44 -17.16
N TYR A 237 4.28 31.87 -17.21
CA TYR A 237 4.57 30.43 -17.02
C TYR A 237 3.51 29.45 -17.53
N CYS A 238 3.59 29.16 -18.83
CA CYS A 238 2.57 28.49 -19.61
C CYS A 238 2.98 27.05 -20.00
N ALA A 239 3.08 26.11 -19.06
CA ALA A 239 3.20 24.69 -19.40
C ALA A 239 2.22 23.83 -18.60
N LEU A 240 1.59 22.85 -19.27
CA LEU A 240 0.85 21.79 -18.59
C LEU A 240 1.84 21.02 -17.71
N GLN A 241 1.58 20.96 -16.41
CA GLN A 241 2.44 20.27 -15.46
C GLN A 241 2.09 18.78 -15.35
N GLY A 242 0.97 18.35 -15.94
CA GLY A 242 0.45 16.99 -15.83
C GLY A 242 -0.35 16.77 -14.54
N PHE A 243 -0.79 17.85 -13.89
CA PHE A 243 -1.57 17.81 -12.65
C PHE A 243 -3.05 18.05 -12.92
N VAL A 244 -3.92 17.51 -12.05
CA VAL A 244 -5.36 17.82 -12.08
C VAL A 244 -5.59 19.34 -11.90
N GLU A 245 -4.71 19.97 -11.15
CA GLU A 245 -4.68 21.41 -10.87
C GLU A 245 -4.42 22.29 -12.12
N ASP A 246 -3.89 21.73 -13.22
CA ASP A 246 -3.73 22.47 -14.49
C ASP A 246 -5.07 22.97 -15.04
N GLN A 247 -6.16 22.22 -14.81
CA GLN A 247 -7.51 22.57 -15.25
C GLN A 247 -8.02 23.86 -14.59
N PHE A 248 -7.46 24.23 -13.44
CA PHE A 248 -7.81 25.42 -12.66
C PHE A 248 -6.74 26.51 -12.75
N GLY A 249 -5.69 26.29 -13.55
CA GLY A 249 -4.53 27.17 -13.66
C GLY A 249 -3.64 27.20 -12.43
N LEU A 250 -3.66 26.14 -11.62
CA LEU A 250 -2.89 26.00 -10.39
C LEU A 250 -1.72 25.02 -10.51
N GLY A 251 -1.47 24.45 -11.70
CA GLY A 251 -0.43 23.45 -11.93
C GLY A 251 0.97 23.91 -11.55
N LEU A 252 1.34 25.16 -11.87
CA LEU A 252 2.65 25.72 -11.51
C LEU A 252 2.85 25.77 -9.99
N ILE A 253 1.81 26.13 -9.25
CA ILE A 253 1.83 26.18 -7.78
C ILE A 253 1.92 24.76 -7.22
N ALA A 254 1.17 23.81 -7.78
CA ALA A 254 1.28 22.40 -7.42
C ALA A 254 2.72 21.87 -7.58
N ARG A 255 3.38 22.15 -8.71
CA ARG A 255 4.79 21.83 -8.93
C ARG A 255 5.70 22.53 -7.91
N ALA A 256 5.53 23.83 -7.70
CA ALA A 256 6.33 24.60 -6.74
C ALA A 256 6.23 24.06 -5.32
N VAL A 257 5.04 23.61 -4.91
CA VAL A 257 4.83 22.97 -3.60
C VAL A 257 5.58 21.64 -3.51
N GLU A 258 5.48 20.76 -4.52
CA GLU A 258 6.19 19.48 -4.52
C GLU A 258 7.72 19.65 -4.55
N GLU A 259 8.23 20.57 -5.37
CA GLU A 259 9.65 20.93 -5.36
C GLU A 259 10.05 21.51 -3.99
N GLY A 260 9.17 22.31 -3.39
CA GLY A 260 9.34 22.88 -2.06
C GLY A 260 9.52 21.82 -0.98
N ILE A 261 8.77 20.71 -1.03
CA ILE A 261 8.91 19.60 -0.06
C ILE A 261 10.34 19.06 -0.04
N SER A 262 11.02 19.05 -1.20
CA SER A 262 12.38 18.52 -1.31
C SER A 262 13.45 19.40 -0.66
N VAL A 263 13.25 20.72 -0.59
CA VAL A 263 14.25 21.69 -0.11
C VAL A 263 13.89 22.38 1.20
N ILE A 264 12.63 22.35 1.61
CA ILE A 264 12.19 23.02 2.84
C ILE A 264 12.62 22.24 4.08
N LYS A 265 13.16 22.90 5.11
CA LYS A 265 13.46 22.24 6.40
C LYS A 265 12.15 21.77 7.06
N PRO A 266 12.19 20.76 7.97
CA PRO A 266 10.99 20.22 8.61
C PRO A 266 10.03 21.27 9.20
N MET A 267 10.56 22.31 9.85
CA MET A 267 9.77 23.40 10.45
C MET A 267 9.63 24.63 9.54
N GLY A 268 9.90 24.47 8.25
CA GLY A 268 9.74 25.54 7.28
C GLY A 268 8.29 25.83 6.94
N ILE A 269 8.06 27.03 6.40
CA ILE A 269 6.72 27.52 6.05
C ILE A 269 6.75 27.98 4.60
N MET A 270 5.74 27.57 3.83
CA MET A 270 5.48 28.08 2.49
C MET A 270 4.36 29.11 2.53
N ILE A 271 4.51 30.24 1.84
CA ILE A 271 3.50 31.29 1.79
C ILE A 271 3.21 31.64 0.34
N PHE A 272 1.97 31.43 -0.10
CA PHE A 272 1.59 31.64 -1.50
C PHE A 272 0.40 32.59 -1.61
N ASN A 273 0.47 33.46 -2.61
CA ASN A 273 -0.67 34.25 -3.07
C ASN A 273 -1.49 33.46 -4.10
N MET A 274 -2.79 33.32 -3.86
CA MET A 274 -3.70 32.49 -4.67
C MET A 274 -4.85 33.32 -5.22
N GLY A 275 -5.11 33.19 -6.52
CA GLY A 275 -6.33 33.70 -7.14
C GLY A 275 -7.52 32.85 -6.72
N GLY A 276 -8.56 33.49 -6.19
CA GLY A 276 -9.75 32.85 -5.65
C GLY A 276 -10.73 32.34 -6.70
N ARG A 277 -10.44 32.48 -8.01
CA ARG A 277 -11.33 32.06 -9.10
C ARG A 277 -11.75 30.58 -8.98
N PRO A 278 -10.85 29.60 -8.73
CA PRO A 278 -11.22 28.19 -8.55
C PRO A 278 -12.00 27.90 -7.27
N GLY A 279 -12.21 28.90 -6.42
CA GLY A 279 -12.83 28.74 -5.11
C GLY A 279 -11.88 28.30 -4.01
N GLN A 280 -12.25 28.64 -2.77
CA GLN A 280 -11.37 28.48 -1.61
C GLN A 280 -11.06 27.02 -1.30
N ALA A 281 -12.04 26.12 -1.48
CA ALA A 281 -11.87 24.69 -1.24
C ALA A 281 -10.80 24.08 -2.17
N VAL A 282 -10.82 24.44 -3.46
CA VAL A 282 -9.82 23.96 -4.43
C VAL A 282 -8.42 24.49 -4.10
N CYS A 283 -8.33 25.78 -3.75
CA CYS A 283 -7.04 26.40 -3.38
C CYS A 283 -6.41 25.74 -2.15
N LYS A 284 -7.21 25.45 -1.10
CA LYS A 284 -6.71 24.75 0.10
C LYS A 284 -6.33 23.31 -0.20
N ARG A 285 -7.19 22.60 -0.94
CA ARG A 285 -7.00 21.18 -1.26
C ARG A 285 -5.68 20.93 -2.00
N LEU A 286 -5.22 21.86 -2.84
CA LEU A 286 -3.91 21.79 -3.52
C LEU A 286 -2.76 21.50 -2.55
N PHE A 287 -2.76 22.18 -1.39
CA PHE A 287 -1.73 22.01 -0.36
C PHE A 287 -2.06 20.84 0.58
N GLU A 288 -3.31 20.73 1.02
CA GLU A 288 -3.74 19.70 1.97
C GLU A 288 -3.47 18.29 1.43
N ARG A 289 -3.79 18.03 0.15
CA ARG A 289 -3.53 16.74 -0.49
C ARG A 289 -2.04 16.37 -0.57
N ARG A 290 -1.15 17.36 -0.47
CA ARG A 290 0.32 17.22 -0.45
C ARG A 290 0.88 17.15 0.98
N GLY A 291 0.00 17.04 1.98
CA GLY A 291 0.38 16.85 3.37
C GLY A 291 0.64 18.16 4.13
N PHE A 292 0.04 19.29 3.72
CA PHE A 292 0.17 20.56 4.44
C PHE A 292 -1.04 20.87 5.34
N ARG A 293 -0.78 21.56 6.45
CA ARG A 293 -1.79 22.37 7.17
C ARG A 293 -1.80 23.76 6.56
N VAL A 294 -2.99 24.24 6.21
CA VAL A 294 -3.19 25.51 5.50
C VAL A 294 -3.92 26.50 6.40
N ASN A 295 -3.34 27.68 6.57
CA ASN A 295 -3.97 28.82 7.24
C ASN A 295 -4.13 29.98 6.25
N LYS A 296 -5.32 30.57 6.18
CA LYS A 296 -5.58 31.76 5.36
C LYS A 296 -5.23 33.01 6.16
N LEU A 297 -4.14 33.68 5.80
CA LEU A 297 -3.62 34.85 6.51
C LEU A 297 -4.40 36.12 6.17
N TRP A 298 -4.70 36.29 4.88
CA TRP A 298 -5.25 37.50 4.31
C TRP A 298 -6.11 37.18 3.09
N GLN A 299 -7.10 38.03 2.83
CA GLN A 299 -7.93 37.96 1.64
C GLN A 299 -8.43 39.36 1.27
N THR A 300 -8.35 39.70 -0.02
CA THR A 300 -8.97 40.91 -0.58
C THR A 300 -9.69 40.58 -1.89
N LYS A 301 -10.37 41.56 -2.49
CA LYS A 301 -10.97 41.45 -3.83
C LYS A 301 -10.28 42.42 -4.77
N VAL A 302 -10.02 41.96 -5.99
CA VAL A 302 -9.41 42.75 -7.05
C VAL A 302 -10.29 42.72 -8.29
N ILE A 303 -10.24 43.79 -9.09
CA ILE A 303 -10.96 43.85 -10.36
C ILE A 303 -10.32 42.87 -11.34
N GLN A 304 -11.14 42.08 -12.05
CA GLN A 304 -10.64 41.26 -13.13
C GLN A 304 -10.18 42.17 -14.28
N ALA A 305 -8.94 41.99 -14.73
CA ALA A 305 -8.42 42.73 -15.88
C ALA A 305 -9.29 42.46 -17.12
N ALA A 306 -9.58 43.52 -17.88
CA ALA A 306 -10.55 43.50 -18.98
C ALA A 306 -10.10 42.66 -20.19
N ASP A 307 -8.80 42.42 -20.30
CA ASP A 307 -8.12 41.61 -21.31
C ASP A 307 -8.06 40.12 -20.94
N THR A 308 -8.39 39.74 -19.70
CA THR A 308 -8.40 38.34 -19.28
C THR A 308 -9.65 37.64 -19.79
N ASP A 309 -9.49 36.73 -20.75
CA ASP A 309 -10.61 35.91 -21.21
C ASP A 309 -10.97 34.82 -20.19
N ILE A 310 -12.21 34.83 -19.72
CA ILE A 310 -12.78 33.82 -18.81
C ILE A 310 -13.70 32.82 -19.52
N SER A 311 -13.80 32.85 -20.85
CA SER A 311 -14.64 31.94 -21.64
C SER A 311 -14.30 30.46 -21.41
N ALA A 312 -13.02 30.13 -21.22
CA ALA A 312 -12.57 28.78 -20.90
C ALA A 312 -13.20 28.24 -19.59
N LEU A 313 -13.38 29.12 -18.59
CA LEU A 313 -13.99 28.76 -17.31
C LEU A 313 -15.48 28.43 -17.46
N VAL A 314 -16.17 29.14 -18.36
CA VAL A 314 -17.57 28.89 -18.71
C VAL A 314 -17.75 27.49 -19.31
N GLU A 315 -16.86 27.09 -20.21
CA GLU A 315 -16.89 25.75 -20.81
C GLU A 315 -16.58 24.65 -19.78
N ILE A 316 -15.70 24.91 -18.80
CA ILE A 316 -15.47 23.98 -17.69
C ILE A 316 -16.74 23.80 -16.85
N GLU A 317 -17.42 24.88 -16.43
CA GLU A 317 -18.68 24.80 -15.65
C GLU A 317 -19.84 24.12 -16.39
N LYS A 318 -19.75 24.04 -17.72
CA LYS A 318 -20.75 23.36 -18.56
C LYS A 318 -20.55 21.84 -18.54
N ASN A 319 -19.30 21.39 -18.45
CA ASN A 319 -18.91 19.98 -18.55
C ASN A 319 -18.52 19.36 -17.19
N SER A 320 -18.51 20.17 -16.11
CA SER A 320 -18.11 19.77 -14.76
C SER A 320 -19.11 20.29 -13.70
N PRO A 321 -19.31 19.57 -12.58
CA PRO A 321 -20.10 20.08 -11.45
C PRO A 321 -19.42 21.23 -10.69
N HIS A 322 -18.17 21.55 -11.00
CA HIS A 322 -17.42 22.63 -10.36
C HIS A 322 -18.03 24.01 -10.66
N ARG A 323 -17.93 24.94 -9.69
CA ARG A 323 -18.36 26.33 -9.83
C ARG A 323 -17.22 27.26 -9.45
N PHE A 324 -16.87 28.17 -10.35
CA PHE A 324 -15.88 29.21 -10.09
C PHE A 324 -16.50 30.35 -9.25
N GLU A 325 -15.66 31.10 -8.54
CA GLU A 325 -16.06 32.18 -7.65
C GLU A 325 -15.64 33.55 -8.21
N PHE A 326 -16.63 34.33 -8.68
CA PHE A 326 -16.49 35.73 -9.07
C PHE A 326 -17.43 36.63 -8.25
N PHE A 327 -17.24 37.94 -8.31
CA PHE A 327 -18.10 38.92 -7.63
C PHE A 327 -18.52 40.02 -8.60
N MET A 328 -19.72 40.58 -8.40
CA MET A 328 -20.18 41.76 -9.13
C MET A 328 -19.52 43.02 -8.53
N GLY A 329 -18.31 43.32 -9.01
CA GLY A 329 -17.46 44.39 -8.47
C GLY A 329 -16.90 44.10 -7.08
N LEU A 330 -16.17 45.08 -6.52
CA LEU A 330 -15.49 44.92 -5.22
C LEU A 330 -16.45 44.81 -4.03
N SER A 331 -17.61 45.46 -4.12
CA SER A 331 -18.61 45.49 -3.05
C SER A 331 -19.55 44.28 -3.03
N GLY A 332 -19.53 43.43 -4.07
CA GLY A 332 -20.39 42.26 -4.14
C GLY A 332 -20.04 41.25 -3.05
N ASP A 333 -21.00 40.84 -2.23
CA ASP A 333 -20.82 39.96 -1.07
C ASP A 333 -21.01 38.47 -1.40
N GLN A 334 -21.84 38.18 -2.41
CA GLN A 334 -22.12 36.81 -2.88
C GLN A 334 -21.28 36.43 -4.10
N PRO A 335 -20.71 35.21 -4.13
CA PRO A 335 -20.03 34.72 -5.31
C PRO A 335 -21.04 34.35 -6.42
N ILE A 336 -20.68 34.69 -7.65
CA ILE A 336 -21.38 34.29 -8.88
C ILE A 336 -20.49 33.34 -9.69
N CYS A 337 -21.12 32.43 -10.44
CA CYS A 337 -20.40 31.45 -11.26
C CYS A 337 -19.81 32.09 -12.53
N ALA A 338 -18.87 31.40 -13.20
CA ALA A 338 -18.20 31.92 -14.40
C ALA A 338 -19.20 32.30 -15.51
N ARG A 339 -20.26 31.50 -15.73
CA ARG A 339 -21.33 31.82 -16.70
C ARG A 339 -21.95 33.20 -16.47
N THR A 340 -22.32 33.47 -15.22
CA THR A 340 -22.94 34.75 -14.84
C THR A 340 -21.93 35.89 -14.93
N ALA A 341 -20.69 35.66 -14.48
CA ALA A 341 -19.64 36.67 -14.54
C ALA A 341 -19.31 37.06 -15.99
N TRP A 342 -19.19 36.10 -16.90
CA TRP A 342 -18.92 36.34 -18.31
C TRP A 342 -20.05 37.12 -18.98
N ALA A 343 -21.31 36.72 -18.74
CA ALA A 343 -22.48 37.42 -19.28
C ALA A 343 -22.59 38.86 -18.73
N TYR A 344 -22.36 39.05 -17.43
CA TYR A 344 -22.38 40.36 -16.79
C TYR A 344 -21.25 41.27 -17.30
N GLY A 345 -20.04 40.73 -17.45
CA GLY A 345 -18.89 41.44 -18.02
C GLY A 345 -19.12 41.89 -19.46
N LYS A 346 -19.66 41.01 -20.32
CA LYS A 346 -20.03 41.35 -21.71
C LYS A 346 -21.13 42.41 -21.79
N ALA A 347 -22.00 42.51 -20.80
CA ALA A 347 -23.00 43.56 -20.68
C ALA A 347 -22.45 44.89 -20.13
N GLY A 348 -21.14 45.03 -19.95
CA GLY A 348 -20.49 46.24 -19.42
C GLY A 348 -20.37 46.30 -17.89
N GLY A 349 -20.73 45.22 -17.20
CA GLY A 349 -20.55 45.08 -15.75
C GLY A 349 -19.07 44.89 -15.37
N ARG A 350 -18.66 45.39 -14.20
CA ARG A 350 -17.33 45.11 -13.65
C ARG A 350 -17.37 43.85 -12.80
N ILE A 351 -16.50 42.89 -13.10
CA ILE A 351 -16.33 41.67 -12.32
C ILE A 351 -15.06 41.73 -11.48
N ALA A 352 -15.11 41.13 -10.30
CA ALA A 352 -13.99 41.01 -9.38
C ALA A 352 -13.78 39.55 -8.99
N HIS A 353 -12.60 39.22 -8.48
CA HIS A 353 -12.31 37.93 -7.86
C HIS A 353 -11.51 38.14 -6.58
N ALA A 354 -11.51 37.16 -5.69
CA ALA A 354 -10.72 37.24 -4.46
C ALA A 354 -9.24 36.93 -4.73
N LEU A 355 -8.34 37.54 -3.96
CA LEU A 355 -6.95 37.10 -3.79
C LEU A 355 -6.75 36.68 -2.34
N SER A 356 -6.13 35.52 -2.11
CA SER A 356 -5.94 34.98 -0.76
C SER A 356 -4.48 34.59 -0.53
N VAL A 357 -3.93 34.98 0.61
CA VAL A 357 -2.58 34.60 1.02
C VAL A 357 -2.68 33.45 2.02
N TYR A 358 -2.06 32.33 1.68
CA TYR A 358 -2.05 31.12 2.51
C TYR A 358 -0.66 30.86 3.08
N SER A 359 -0.62 30.52 4.37
CA SER A 359 0.55 29.96 5.05
C SER A 359 0.36 28.45 5.16
N CYS A 360 1.34 27.70 4.67
CA CYS A 360 1.31 26.24 4.55
C CYS A 360 2.50 25.63 5.28
N GLN A 361 2.23 24.73 6.23
CA GLN A 361 3.26 23.98 6.95
C GLN A 361 3.07 22.48 6.76
N LEU A 362 4.16 21.74 6.56
CA LEU A 362 4.09 20.29 6.44
C LEU A 362 3.53 19.64 7.71
N ARG A 363 2.54 18.76 7.53
CA ARG A 363 2.18 17.73 8.52
C ARG A 363 3.33 16.74 8.58
N GLN A 364 3.68 16.28 9.77
CA GLN A 364 4.68 15.22 10.00
C GLN A 364 5.84 15.24 8.96
N PRO A 365 6.69 16.28 8.96
CA PRO A 365 7.49 16.65 7.80
C PRO A 365 8.44 15.56 7.29
N ASN A 366 9.00 14.76 8.19
CA ASN A 366 9.93 13.68 7.82
C ASN A 366 9.20 12.57 7.04
N GLN A 367 8.00 12.22 7.47
CA GLN A 367 7.15 11.21 6.86
C GLN A 367 6.67 11.66 5.48
N VAL A 368 6.16 12.90 5.37
CA VAL A 368 5.72 13.45 4.08
C VAL A 368 6.90 13.53 3.10
N LYS A 369 8.06 14.00 3.53
CA LYS A 369 9.27 14.00 2.69
C LYS A 369 9.63 12.59 2.18
N LYS A 370 9.58 11.58 3.03
CA LYS A 370 9.85 10.18 2.65
C LYS A 370 8.86 9.66 1.60
N ILE A 371 7.58 10.03 1.70
CA ILE A 371 6.55 9.70 0.70
C ILE A 371 6.90 10.32 -0.66
N PHE A 372 7.18 11.63 -0.70
CA PHE A 372 7.50 12.31 -1.95
C PHE A 372 8.84 11.87 -2.55
N GLU A 373 9.83 11.51 -1.72
CA GLU A 373 11.08 10.92 -2.19
C GLU A 373 10.85 9.56 -2.88
N PHE A 374 9.98 8.72 -2.33
CA PHE A 374 9.58 7.46 -2.97
C PHE A 374 8.91 7.70 -4.32
N LEU A 375 7.97 8.64 -4.38
CA LEU A 375 7.24 8.96 -5.61
C LEU A 375 8.13 9.50 -6.74
N LYS A 376 9.17 10.26 -6.39
CA LYS A 376 10.14 10.81 -7.35
C LYS A 376 10.99 9.72 -8.04
N ASN A 377 11.14 8.55 -7.44
CA ASN A 377 11.98 7.46 -7.97
C ASN A 377 11.19 6.54 -8.93
N GLY A 378 10.51 7.12 -9.92
CA GLY A 378 9.84 6.36 -10.99
C GLY A 378 8.35 6.11 -10.82
N PHE A 379 7.67 6.80 -9.88
CA PHE A 379 6.23 6.66 -9.63
C PHE A 379 5.45 7.97 -9.80
N HIS A 380 5.86 8.81 -10.75
CA HIS A 380 5.23 10.11 -11.00
C HIS A 380 3.73 9.99 -11.32
N GLU A 381 3.28 8.94 -12.01
CA GLU A 381 1.85 8.73 -12.26
C GLU A 381 1.04 8.56 -10.96
N VAL A 382 1.66 7.97 -9.94
CA VAL A 382 1.04 7.74 -8.63
C VAL A 382 0.93 9.02 -7.82
N SER A 383 1.76 10.04 -8.06
CA SER A 383 1.68 11.31 -7.33
C SER A 383 0.33 12.01 -7.56
N SER A 384 -0.24 11.86 -8.76
CA SER A 384 -1.58 12.38 -9.08
C SER A 384 -2.70 11.75 -8.25
N SER A 385 -2.49 10.52 -7.76
CA SER A 385 -3.42 9.76 -6.94
C SER A 385 -3.21 9.96 -5.43
N LEU A 386 -2.09 10.59 -5.02
CA LEU A 386 -1.85 10.91 -3.63
C LEU A 386 -2.88 11.94 -3.13
N ASP A 387 -3.57 11.57 -2.07
CA ASP A 387 -4.45 12.47 -1.34
C ASP A 387 -4.18 12.36 0.16
N LEU A 388 -3.46 13.35 0.70
CA LEU A 388 -3.19 13.52 2.13
C LEU A 388 -4.09 14.62 2.76
N SER A 389 -5.22 14.94 2.14
CA SER A 389 -6.24 15.78 2.77
C SER A 389 -7.07 14.95 3.73
N PHE A 390 -7.33 15.45 4.93
CA PHE A 390 -8.04 14.72 5.98
C PHE A 390 -9.00 15.68 6.68
N GLU A 391 -10.23 15.21 6.93
CA GLU A 391 -11.19 15.95 7.75
C GLU A 391 -10.85 15.82 9.25
N ASP A 392 -10.32 14.67 9.65
CA ASP A 392 -9.88 14.37 11.02
C ASP A 392 -8.35 14.23 11.08
N ASP A 393 -7.73 15.02 11.96
CA ASP A 393 -6.29 15.01 12.17
C ASP A 393 -5.79 13.66 12.72
N SER A 394 -6.61 12.90 13.45
CA SER A 394 -6.24 11.57 13.96
C SER A 394 -6.04 10.55 12.83
N VAL A 395 -6.85 10.62 11.77
CA VAL A 395 -6.69 9.79 10.56
C VAL A 395 -5.40 10.16 9.83
N ALA A 396 -5.08 11.45 9.76
CA ALA A 396 -3.82 11.93 9.20
C ALA A 396 -2.63 11.39 10.00
N ASP A 397 -2.74 11.40 11.33
CA ASP A 397 -1.68 10.99 12.24
C ASP A 397 -1.33 9.51 12.15
N GLU A 398 -2.27 8.66 11.70
CA GLU A 398 -2.02 7.24 11.43
C GLU A 398 -1.66 6.94 9.97
N LYS A 399 -2.33 7.59 8.99
CA LYS A 399 -2.13 7.27 7.57
C LYS A 399 -0.78 7.77 7.04
N ILE A 400 -0.35 8.97 7.42
CA ILE A 400 0.90 9.55 6.90
C ILE A 400 2.13 8.71 7.33
N PRO A 401 2.29 8.30 8.61
CA PRO A 401 3.40 7.44 8.98
C PRO A 401 3.33 6.07 8.32
N PHE A 402 2.13 5.48 8.20
CA PHE A 402 1.96 4.22 7.49
C PHE A 402 2.39 4.31 6.03
N LEU A 403 2.01 5.35 5.29
CA LEU A 403 2.46 5.55 3.91
C LEU A 403 3.97 5.74 3.83
N ALA A 404 4.58 6.47 4.77
CA ALA A 404 6.03 6.62 4.83
C ALA A 404 6.75 5.29 5.16
N TYR A 405 6.15 4.46 6.01
CA TYR A 405 6.61 3.10 6.30
C TYR A 405 6.51 2.20 5.06
N LEU A 406 5.34 2.18 4.40
CA LEU A 406 5.09 1.39 3.18
C LEU A 406 6.04 1.79 2.05
N ALA A 407 6.25 3.10 1.85
CA ALA A 407 7.24 3.63 0.90
C ALA A 407 8.65 3.10 1.19
N GLY A 408 9.04 3.04 2.47
CA GLY A 408 10.32 2.45 2.89
C GLY A 408 10.40 0.96 2.58
N GLU A 409 9.40 0.18 3.00
CA GLU A 409 9.38 -1.27 2.77
C GLU A 409 9.39 -1.62 1.27
N LEU A 410 8.68 -0.85 0.42
CA LEU A 410 8.67 -1.05 -1.03
C LEU A 410 9.96 -0.56 -1.73
N LYS A 411 10.69 0.39 -1.13
CA LYS A 411 11.97 0.87 -1.65
C LYS A 411 13.11 -0.09 -1.31
N GLU A 412 13.15 -0.55 -0.06
CA GLU A 412 14.26 -1.35 0.49
C GLU A 412 14.14 -2.84 0.16
N ARG A 413 12.92 -3.38 0.01
CA ARG A 413 12.73 -4.81 -0.27
C ARG A 413 12.65 -5.11 -1.75
N GLU A 414 13.50 -6.03 -2.17
CA GLU A 414 13.47 -6.65 -3.50
C GLU A 414 12.42 -7.76 -3.60
N SER A 415 12.26 -8.54 -2.54
CA SER A 415 11.28 -9.62 -2.37
C SER A 415 10.74 -9.62 -0.94
N PHE A 416 9.69 -10.39 -0.68
CA PHE A 416 9.15 -10.55 0.67
C PHE A 416 9.45 -11.95 1.18
N PRO A 417 10.01 -12.09 2.39
CA PRO A 417 10.43 -13.39 2.91
C PRO A 417 9.23 -14.26 3.25
N TYR A 418 9.50 -15.54 3.46
CA TYR A 418 8.52 -16.49 3.99
C TYR A 418 7.94 -16.00 5.33
N GLU A 419 6.62 -16.10 5.46
CA GLU A 419 5.91 -15.92 6.72
C GLU A 419 5.30 -17.26 7.15
N SER A 420 5.49 -17.61 8.43
CA SER A 420 4.86 -18.77 9.05
C SER A 420 3.33 -18.67 8.96
N PRO A 421 2.59 -19.80 8.91
CA PRO A 421 1.14 -19.82 9.03
C PRO A 421 0.61 -19.13 10.30
N ALA A 422 1.42 -19.05 11.37
CA ALA A 422 1.09 -18.29 12.56
C ALA A 422 1.02 -16.77 12.34
N GLY A 423 1.47 -16.28 11.18
CA GLY A 423 1.63 -14.87 10.83
C GLY A 423 3.05 -14.36 10.98
N SER A 424 3.28 -13.14 10.51
CA SER A 424 4.59 -12.49 10.46
C SER A 424 5.24 -12.47 11.84
N LYS A 425 6.46 -13.02 11.96
CA LYS A 425 7.20 -13.03 13.24
C LYS A 425 7.43 -11.61 13.76
N ARG A 426 7.67 -10.64 12.86
CA ARG A 426 7.78 -9.21 13.21
C ARG A 426 6.48 -8.71 13.82
N PHE A 427 5.34 -8.98 13.18
CA PHE A 427 4.04 -8.53 13.67
C PHE A 427 3.66 -9.16 15.01
N ARG A 428 3.87 -10.48 15.16
CA ARG A 428 3.67 -11.19 16.44
C ARG A 428 4.55 -10.63 17.57
N LYS A 429 5.81 -10.31 17.28
CA LYS A 429 6.71 -9.64 18.24
C LYS A 429 6.21 -8.25 18.64
N LEU A 430 5.67 -7.49 17.70
CA LEU A 430 5.09 -6.17 17.98
C LEU A 430 3.85 -6.28 18.88
N ILE A 431 2.95 -7.22 18.61
CA ILE A 431 1.78 -7.48 19.48
C ILE A 431 2.23 -7.91 20.88
N ALA A 432 3.15 -8.88 20.98
CA ALA A 432 3.69 -9.32 22.26
C ALA A 432 4.40 -8.19 23.00
N GLY A 433 5.16 -7.35 22.28
CA GLY A 433 5.81 -6.15 22.82
C GLY A 433 4.79 -5.14 23.35
N PHE A 434 3.71 -4.89 22.62
CA PHE A 434 2.63 -4.01 23.06
C PHE A 434 1.97 -4.53 24.35
N MET A 435 1.63 -5.81 24.39
CA MET A 435 1.06 -6.45 25.58
C MET A 435 2.02 -6.39 26.78
N LYS A 436 3.33 -6.56 26.54
CA LYS A 436 4.37 -6.48 27.58
C LYS A 436 4.55 -5.05 28.11
N VAL A 437 4.59 -4.05 27.22
CA VAL A 437 4.91 -2.66 27.58
C VAL A 437 3.72 -1.92 28.16
N TYR A 438 2.54 -2.03 27.54
CA TYR A 438 1.36 -1.23 27.91
C TYR A 438 0.40 -1.95 28.85
N HIS A 439 0.41 -3.28 28.85
CA HIS A 439 -0.46 -4.10 29.70
C HIS A 439 0.29 -4.95 30.72
N HIS A 440 1.62 -4.90 30.74
CA HIS A 440 2.47 -5.67 31.66
C HIS A 440 2.28 -7.20 31.58
N ILE A 441 1.88 -7.71 30.42
CA ILE A 441 1.67 -9.15 30.19
C ILE A 441 2.93 -9.72 29.52
N PRO A 442 3.68 -10.64 30.16
CA PRO A 442 4.96 -11.11 29.64
C PRO A 442 4.78 -12.20 28.55
N LEU A 443 4.18 -11.80 27.43
CA LEU A 443 4.01 -12.64 26.24
C LEU A 443 5.24 -12.61 25.33
N ASN A 444 5.38 -13.64 24.51
CA ASN A 444 6.32 -13.69 23.39
C ASN A 444 5.60 -14.05 22.07
N SER A 445 6.34 -14.11 20.96
CA SER A 445 5.75 -14.42 19.64
C SER A 445 5.06 -15.78 19.57
N ASN A 446 5.47 -16.75 20.38
CA ASN A 446 4.88 -18.10 20.44
C ASN A 446 3.58 -18.16 21.26
N ASN A 447 3.07 -17.01 21.71
CA ASN A 447 1.76 -16.92 22.34
C ASN A 447 0.69 -16.35 21.42
N VAL A 448 1.05 -15.86 20.23
CA VAL A 448 0.17 -15.06 19.36
C VAL A 448 0.03 -15.75 18.01
N VAL A 449 -1.19 -16.09 17.58
CA VAL A 449 -1.47 -16.61 16.23
C VAL A 449 -2.31 -15.59 15.47
N ILE A 450 -1.91 -15.22 14.26
CA ILE A 450 -2.60 -14.22 13.42
C ILE A 450 -3.62 -14.90 12.52
N PHE A 451 -4.79 -14.26 12.39
CA PHE A 451 -5.89 -14.67 11.53
C PHE A 451 -6.31 -13.52 10.61
N PRO A 452 -6.84 -13.81 9.40
CA PRO A 452 -7.32 -12.78 8.48
C PRO A 452 -8.47 -11.92 9.03
N SER A 453 -9.31 -12.47 9.91
CA SER A 453 -10.40 -11.75 10.58
C SER A 453 -10.85 -12.48 11.85
N ARG A 454 -11.63 -11.79 12.68
CA ARG A 454 -12.26 -12.34 13.88
C ARG A 454 -13.18 -13.51 13.53
N ALA A 455 -13.97 -13.38 12.46
CA ALA A 455 -14.88 -14.43 12.01
C ALA A 455 -14.15 -15.71 11.62
N VAL A 456 -13.02 -15.58 10.91
CA VAL A 456 -12.19 -16.72 10.50
C VAL A 456 -11.56 -17.41 11.72
N ALA A 457 -11.08 -16.65 12.70
CA ALA A 457 -10.54 -17.22 13.93
C ALA A 457 -11.58 -18.06 14.70
N ILE A 458 -12.82 -17.58 14.80
CA ILE A 458 -13.93 -18.27 15.48
C ILE A 458 -14.30 -19.55 14.74
N GLU A 459 -14.46 -19.48 13.42
CA GLU A 459 -14.79 -20.68 12.63
C GLU A 459 -13.69 -21.74 12.72
N ASN A 460 -12.42 -21.32 12.62
CA ASN A 460 -11.28 -22.22 12.73
C ASN A 460 -11.19 -22.87 14.11
N ALA A 461 -11.47 -22.13 15.19
CA ALA A 461 -11.56 -22.69 16.53
C ALA A 461 -12.67 -23.76 16.62
N LEU A 462 -13.87 -23.46 16.13
CA LEU A 462 -14.99 -24.43 16.15
C LEU A 462 -14.68 -25.69 15.33
N ARG A 463 -14.01 -25.58 14.17
CA ARG A 463 -13.60 -26.73 13.36
C ARG A 463 -12.46 -27.54 13.98
N LEU A 464 -11.54 -26.89 14.70
CA LEU A 464 -10.43 -27.55 15.37
C LEU A 464 -10.93 -28.50 16.47
N PHE A 465 -11.96 -28.08 17.23
CA PHE A 465 -12.52 -28.87 18.32
C PHE A 465 -13.74 -29.72 17.91
N SER A 466 -14.44 -29.36 16.83
CA SER A 466 -15.71 -29.98 16.38
C SER A 466 -16.68 -30.30 17.52
N PRO A 467 -17.08 -29.31 18.33
CA PRO A 467 -17.90 -29.56 19.51
C PRO A 467 -19.31 -30.01 19.11
N ARG A 468 -19.86 -31.00 19.81
CA ARG A 468 -21.27 -31.40 19.68
C ARG A 468 -22.20 -30.26 20.05
N LEU A 469 -21.79 -29.49 21.05
CA LEU A 469 -22.48 -28.28 21.48
C LEU A 469 -21.46 -27.19 21.82
N ALA A 470 -21.56 -26.06 21.12
CA ALA A 470 -20.91 -24.82 21.46
C ALA A 470 -21.96 -23.77 21.84
N ILE A 471 -21.61 -22.91 22.80
CA ILE A 471 -22.36 -21.68 23.06
C ILE A 471 -21.56 -20.53 22.48
N VAL A 472 -22.19 -19.69 21.66
CA VAL A 472 -21.55 -18.54 21.02
C VAL A 472 -22.38 -17.29 21.27
N ASP A 473 -21.72 -16.19 21.62
CA ASP A 473 -22.34 -14.86 21.70
C ASP A 473 -23.07 -14.51 20.39
N GLU A 474 -24.32 -14.07 20.49
CA GLU A 474 -25.18 -13.71 19.35
C GLU A 474 -24.53 -12.72 18.37
N HIS A 475 -23.65 -11.83 18.83
CA HIS A 475 -22.96 -10.86 17.97
C HIS A 475 -21.87 -11.51 17.10
N LEU A 476 -21.43 -12.71 17.49
CA LEU A 476 -20.33 -13.44 16.86
C LEU A 476 -20.84 -14.55 15.92
N THR A 477 -22.13 -14.87 15.92
CA THR A 477 -22.70 -15.96 15.10
C THR A 477 -23.02 -15.58 13.66
N ARG A 478 -23.09 -14.28 13.34
CA ARG A 478 -23.45 -13.76 12.01
C ARG A 478 -22.71 -14.41 10.85
N HIS A 479 -21.44 -14.77 11.05
CA HIS A 479 -20.57 -15.33 10.02
C HIS A 479 -20.41 -16.85 10.08
N LEU A 480 -21.14 -17.52 10.99
CA LEU A 480 -21.12 -18.97 11.11
C LEU A 480 -22.04 -19.62 10.06
N PRO A 481 -21.74 -20.86 9.62
CA PRO A 481 -22.64 -21.63 8.79
C PRO A 481 -24.04 -21.74 9.40
N ARG A 482 -25.07 -21.39 8.64
CA ARG A 482 -26.47 -21.40 9.13
C ARG A 482 -26.91 -22.78 9.65
N GLN A 483 -26.36 -23.84 9.09
CA GLN A 483 -26.61 -25.22 9.51
C GLN A 483 -26.07 -25.56 10.91
N TRP A 484 -25.13 -24.78 11.46
CA TRP A 484 -24.67 -24.95 12.84
C TRP A 484 -25.63 -24.28 13.83
N LEU A 485 -26.29 -23.20 13.40
CA LEU A 485 -27.27 -22.44 14.17
C LEU A 485 -28.61 -23.19 14.17
N THR A 486 -28.77 -24.14 15.10
CA THR A 486 -29.99 -24.96 15.20
C THR A 486 -30.52 -24.95 16.63
N SER A 487 -31.84 -25.11 16.78
CA SER A 487 -32.40 -25.51 18.07
C SER A 487 -32.02 -26.97 18.30
N LEU A 488 -31.50 -27.31 19.49
CA LEU A 488 -31.27 -28.70 19.92
C LEU A 488 -32.42 -29.55 19.39
N ALA A 489 -32.14 -30.51 18.51
CA ALA A 489 -33.15 -31.40 17.99
C ALA A 489 -33.74 -32.20 19.16
N VAL A 490 -34.82 -31.69 19.76
CA VAL A 490 -35.69 -32.44 20.65
C VAL A 490 -36.49 -33.38 19.75
N LYS A 491 -35.88 -34.51 19.37
CA LYS A 491 -36.58 -35.73 18.91
C LYS A 491 -35.61 -36.91 18.82
N GLY A 492 -35.69 -37.78 19.84
CA GLY A 492 -35.48 -39.23 19.73
C GLY A 492 -34.04 -39.73 19.61
N THR A 493 -33.51 -40.21 20.72
CA THR A 493 -32.28 -41.00 20.90
C THR A 493 -32.27 -42.38 20.21
N GLU A 494 -32.93 -42.58 19.06
CA GLU A 494 -33.09 -43.93 18.48
C GLU A 494 -32.40 -44.18 17.12
N ASN A 495 -31.81 -43.17 16.46
CA ASN A 495 -30.98 -43.39 15.27
C ASN A 495 -29.80 -42.39 15.20
N TYR A 496 -29.09 -42.24 16.31
CA TYR A 496 -27.89 -41.39 16.39
C TYR A 496 -26.68 -42.19 15.89
N ASP A 497 -26.09 -41.73 14.78
CA ASP A 497 -24.82 -42.24 14.26
C ASP A 497 -23.66 -41.44 14.89
N PRO A 498 -22.86 -42.02 15.79
CA PRO A 498 -21.74 -41.35 16.43
C PRO A 498 -20.63 -40.95 15.45
N SER A 499 -20.70 -41.39 14.18
CA SER A 499 -19.73 -41.06 13.13
C SER A 499 -19.96 -39.70 12.45
N LYS A 500 -21.11 -39.04 12.69
CA LYS A 500 -21.41 -37.71 12.15
C LYS A 500 -21.07 -36.61 13.17
N ASP A 501 -19.90 -35.98 13.02
CA ASP A 501 -19.52 -34.75 13.72
C ASP A 501 -20.43 -33.59 13.27
N SER A 502 -21.58 -33.41 13.93
CA SER A 502 -22.43 -32.23 13.73
C SER A 502 -22.06 -31.17 14.76
N ILE A 503 -21.41 -30.09 14.32
CA ILE A 503 -21.21 -28.89 15.15
C ILE A 503 -22.56 -28.24 15.37
N THR A 504 -22.98 -28.11 16.63
CA THR A 504 -24.20 -27.39 17.02
C THR A 504 -23.80 -26.13 17.78
N VAL A 505 -24.31 -24.98 17.36
CA VAL A 505 -24.09 -23.70 18.01
C VAL A 505 -25.42 -23.18 18.54
N ILE A 506 -25.45 -22.87 19.84
CA ILE A 506 -26.54 -22.13 20.47
C ILE A 506 -26.09 -20.70 20.70
N GLU A 507 -26.89 -19.76 20.22
CA GLU A 507 -26.70 -18.33 20.45
C GLU A 507 -27.01 -18.00 21.92
N ALA A 508 -26.17 -17.15 22.51
CA ALA A 508 -26.31 -16.72 23.89
C ALA A 508 -26.06 -15.22 24.04
N PRO A 509 -26.69 -14.58 25.04
CA PRO A 509 -26.45 -13.17 25.34
C PRO A 509 -25.02 -12.97 25.86
N ARG A 510 -24.48 -11.77 25.61
CA ARG A 510 -23.11 -11.39 25.99
C ARG A 510 -22.88 -11.21 27.50
N GLN A 511 -23.95 -11.03 28.30
CA GLN A 511 -23.83 -10.79 29.74
C GLN A 511 -23.32 -12.04 30.48
N SER A 512 -22.30 -11.86 31.33
CA SER A 512 -21.56 -12.97 31.93
C SER A 512 -22.43 -13.85 32.84
N ASP A 513 -23.34 -13.27 33.62
CA ASP A 513 -24.22 -13.99 34.55
C ASP A 513 -25.18 -14.94 33.81
N LEU A 514 -25.77 -14.47 32.70
CA LEU A 514 -26.62 -15.28 31.83
C LEU A 514 -25.82 -16.37 31.11
N MET A 515 -24.62 -16.03 30.64
CA MET A 515 -23.71 -16.99 30.02
C MET A 515 -23.31 -18.10 31.00
N VAL A 516 -22.97 -17.76 32.25
CA VAL A 516 -22.66 -18.72 33.32
C VAL A 516 -23.84 -19.64 33.59
N GLU A 517 -25.07 -19.12 33.62
CA GLU A 517 -26.27 -19.94 33.78
C GLU A 517 -26.44 -20.92 32.61
N LEU A 518 -26.27 -20.45 31.38
CA LEU A 518 -26.37 -21.30 30.19
C LEU A 518 -25.29 -22.38 30.17
N ILE A 519 -24.04 -22.05 30.51
CA ILE A 519 -22.94 -23.02 30.61
C ILE A 519 -23.28 -24.11 31.64
N LYS A 520 -23.78 -23.73 32.82
CA LYS A 520 -24.19 -24.67 33.88
C LYS A 520 -25.28 -25.63 33.42
N LYS A 521 -26.27 -25.13 32.66
CA LYS A 521 -27.44 -25.91 32.24
C LYS A 521 -27.18 -26.77 31.02
N LEU A 522 -26.49 -26.22 30.02
CA LEU A 522 -26.31 -26.85 28.72
C LEU A 522 -25.00 -27.64 28.62
N LYS A 523 -24.04 -27.38 29.52
CA LYS A 523 -22.74 -28.06 29.59
C LYS A 523 -22.04 -28.15 28.22
N PRO A 524 -21.79 -27.01 27.54
CA PRO A 524 -21.17 -27.01 26.23
C PRO A 524 -19.71 -27.49 26.29
N GLN A 525 -19.18 -27.94 25.16
CA GLN A 525 -17.76 -28.31 25.07
C GLN A 525 -16.88 -27.11 24.73
N VAL A 526 -17.43 -26.13 24.01
CA VAL A 526 -16.75 -24.88 23.65
C VAL A 526 -17.67 -23.71 23.93
N VAL A 527 -17.13 -22.63 24.49
CA VAL A 527 -17.80 -21.36 24.73
C VAL A 527 -17.01 -20.27 24.03
N ILE A 528 -17.68 -19.48 23.19
CA ILE A 528 -17.08 -18.32 22.53
C ILE A 528 -17.92 -17.10 22.88
N THR A 529 -17.38 -16.15 23.62
CA THR A 529 -18.17 -15.03 24.11
C THR A 529 -17.38 -13.73 24.22
N GLY A 530 -18.05 -12.60 24.01
CA GLY A 530 -17.50 -11.30 24.35
C GLY A 530 -17.74 -10.96 25.83
N MET A 531 -17.55 -9.68 26.18
CA MET A 531 -17.97 -9.15 27.48
C MET A 531 -18.82 -7.90 27.28
N ALA A 532 -19.83 -7.71 28.13
CA ALA A 532 -20.56 -6.45 28.14
C ALA A 532 -19.64 -5.29 28.58
N GLN A 533 -19.90 -4.08 28.08
CA GLN A 533 -19.01 -2.93 28.28
C GLN A 533 -18.74 -2.61 29.75
N PHE A 534 -19.74 -2.76 30.62
CA PHE A 534 -19.59 -2.52 32.06
C PHE A 534 -18.83 -3.65 32.79
N GLU A 535 -18.89 -4.88 32.27
CA GLU A 535 -18.18 -6.04 32.83
C GLU A 535 -16.71 -6.04 32.45
N ALA A 536 -16.38 -5.49 31.29
CA ALA A 536 -15.03 -5.49 30.72
C ALA A 536 -14.00 -4.68 31.53
N VAL A 537 -14.42 -3.85 32.48
CA VAL A 537 -13.53 -2.95 33.27
C VAL A 537 -12.79 -3.69 34.40
N THR A 538 -13.40 -4.76 34.95
CA THR A 538 -12.88 -5.54 36.09
C THR A 538 -12.72 -7.01 35.73
N SER A 539 -11.85 -7.74 36.44
CA SER A 539 -11.61 -9.16 36.15
C SER A 539 -12.71 -10.10 36.64
N SER A 540 -13.70 -9.63 37.40
CA SER A 540 -14.69 -10.49 38.09
C SER A 540 -15.49 -11.37 37.12
N ALA A 541 -16.07 -10.78 36.07
CA ALA A 541 -16.85 -11.52 35.07
C ALA A 541 -15.99 -12.55 34.34
N PHE A 542 -14.76 -12.18 33.99
CA PHE A 542 -13.83 -13.09 33.32
C PHE A 542 -13.43 -14.27 34.22
N VAL A 543 -13.12 -14.03 35.50
CA VAL A 543 -12.81 -15.09 36.46
C VAL A 543 -13.98 -16.04 36.62
N GLN A 544 -15.22 -15.53 36.73
CA GLN A 544 -16.41 -16.36 36.81
C GLN A 544 -16.59 -17.26 35.58
N LEU A 545 -16.33 -16.72 34.37
CA LEU A 545 -16.36 -17.50 33.13
C LEU A 545 -15.25 -18.56 33.10
N LEU A 546 -14.03 -18.22 33.52
CA LEU A 546 -12.92 -19.17 33.62
C LEU A 546 -13.23 -20.32 34.58
N ASP A 547 -13.78 -20.01 35.75
CA ASP A 547 -14.10 -21.00 36.77
C ASP A 547 -15.23 -21.93 36.33
N ILE A 548 -16.31 -21.39 35.77
CA ILE A 548 -17.43 -22.25 35.34
C ILE A 548 -17.06 -23.13 34.15
N THR A 549 -16.28 -22.61 33.19
CA THR A 549 -15.82 -23.41 32.06
C THR A 549 -14.84 -24.48 32.49
N ARG A 550 -13.99 -24.19 33.48
CA ARG A 550 -13.12 -25.18 34.13
C ARG A 550 -13.92 -26.27 34.85
N GLU A 551 -14.95 -25.89 35.61
CA GLU A 551 -15.82 -26.84 36.33
C GLU A 551 -16.53 -27.81 35.38
N ILE A 552 -17.03 -27.30 34.24
CA ILE A 552 -17.72 -28.11 33.23
C ILE A 552 -16.77 -28.90 32.32
N GLY A 553 -15.51 -28.47 32.18
CA GLY A 553 -14.58 -29.00 31.17
C GLY A 553 -14.78 -28.39 29.78
N SER A 554 -15.36 -27.19 29.71
CA SER A 554 -15.50 -26.43 28.47
C SER A 554 -14.22 -25.67 28.12
N ARG A 555 -13.92 -25.52 26.83
CA ARG A 555 -12.92 -24.53 26.36
C ARG A 555 -13.54 -23.16 26.21
N LEU A 556 -12.84 -22.12 26.62
CA LEU A 556 -13.28 -20.72 26.52
C LEU A 556 -12.45 -19.96 25.49
N PHE A 557 -13.11 -19.34 24.51
CA PHE A 557 -12.53 -18.31 23.65
C PHE A 557 -13.21 -16.98 23.99
N LEU A 558 -12.48 -16.07 24.63
CA LEU A 558 -13.02 -14.78 25.01
C LEU A 558 -12.66 -13.72 23.99
N ASP A 559 -13.66 -13.10 23.35
CA ASP A 559 -13.49 -11.98 22.43
C ASP A 559 -13.38 -10.65 23.18
N ILE A 560 -12.24 -9.98 23.08
CA ILE A 560 -12.03 -8.64 23.63
C ILE A 560 -11.88 -7.57 22.54
N SER A 561 -12.21 -7.88 21.28
CA SER A 561 -12.06 -6.97 20.12
C SER A 561 -12.63 -5.58 20.38
N ASP A 562 -13.85 -5.51 20.92
CA ASP A 562 -14.55 -4.24 21.18
C ASP A 562 -13.89 -3.43 22.32
N HIS A 563 -13.08 -4.09 23.16
CA HIS A 563 -12.44 -3.53 24.36
C HIS A 563 -10.93 -3.38 24.25
N LEU A 564 -10.34 -3.74 23.10
CA LEU A 564 -8.93 -3.49 22.81
C LEU A 564 -8.78 -2.07 22.26
N GLU A 565 -7.82 -1.33 22.79
CA GLU A 565 -7.51 0.03 22.39
C GLU A 565 -6.00 0.14 22.13
N LEU A 566 -5.64 0.57 20.92
CA LEU A 566 -4.25 0.82 20.54
C LEU A 566 -3.89 2.25 20.91
N SER A 567 -3.49 2.46 22.17
CA SER A 567 -3.18 3.78 22.72
C SER A 567 -1.99 3.70 23.66
N SER A 568 -1.32 4.83 23.86
CA SER A 568 -0.26 4.97 24.87
C SER A 568 -0.81 4.99 26.31
N LEU A 569 -2.11 5.24 26.48
CA LEU A 569 -2.84 5.16 27.74
C LEU A 569 -4.16 4.40 27.51
N PRO A 570 -4.10 3.06 27.35
CA PRO A 570 -5.28 2.28 27.01
C PRO A 570 -6.28 2.26 28.16
N SER A 571 -7.57 2.22 27.81
CA SER A 571 -8.66 2.12 28.78
C SER A 571 -8.54 0.88 29.66
N PRO A 572 -9.03 0.91 30.93
CA PRO A 572 -8.95 -0.22 31.83
C PRO A 572 -9.70 -1.44 31.28
N ASN A 573 -9.00 -2.58 31.16
CA ASN A 573 -9.57 -3.85 30.71
C ASN A 573 -9.30 -4.95 31.75
N GLY A 574 -10.37 -5.53 32.29
CA GLY A 574 -10.36 -6.55 33.33
C GLY A 574 -9.67 -7.85 32.94
N VAL A 575 -9.77 -8.25 31.67
CA VAL A 575 -9.10 -9.45 31.13
C VAL A 575 -7.60 -9.23 31.04
N LEU A 576 -7.18 -8.09 30.50
CA LEU A 576 -5.76 -7.74 30.40
C LEU A 576 -5.14 -7.56 31.80
N LYS A 577 -5.87 -6.96 32.76
CA LYS A 577 -5.46 -6.89 34.17
C LYS A 577 -5.27 -8.28 34.80
N TYR A 578 -6.18 -9.22 34.50
CA TYR A 578 -6.03 -10.60 34.96
C TYR A 578 -4.75 -11.23 34.39
N LEU A 579 -4.51 -11.10 33.08
CA LEU A 579 -3.32 -11.65 32.40
C LEU A 579 -1.99 -11.06 32.88
N ALA A 580 -2.00 -9.81 33.35
CA ALA A 580 -0.83 -9.16 33.93
C ALA A 580 -0.44 -9.79 35.28
N ALA A 581 -1.41 -10.26 36.06
CA ALA A 581 -1.20 -10.85 37.38
C ALA A 581 -1.14 -12.39 37.37
N THR A 582 -1.83 -13.05 36.45
CA THR A 582 -2.04 -14.50 36.44
C THR A 582 -1.80 -15.07 35.04
N ARG A 583 -1.24 -16.28 34.95
CA ARG A 583 -1.10 -16.99 33.67
C ARG A 583 -2.48 -17.40 33.12
N LEU A 584 -2.69 -17.27 31.82
CA LEU A 584 -3.92 -17.75 31.17
C LEU A 584 -4.06 -19.27 31.35
N PRO A 585 -5.21 -19.79 31.85
CA PRO A 585 -5.43 -21.23 31.97
C PRO A 585 -5.46 -21.97 30.62
N SER A 586 -5.07 -23.25 30.61
CA SER A 586 -4.93 -24.05 29.37
C SER A 586 -6.24 -24.35 28.63
N HIS A 587 -7.39 -24.19 29.29
CA HIS A 587 -8.70 -24.31 28.66
C HIS A 587 -9.19 -23.00 28.03
N ALA A 588 -8.45 -21.89 28.17
CA ALA A 588 -8.85 -20.57 27.71
C ALA A 588 -7.89 -19.98 26.65
N ALA A 589 -8.45 -19.19 25.73
CA ALA A 589 -7.74 -18.39 24.74
C ALA A 589 -8.43 -17.02 24.60
N ILE A 590 -7.66 -15.98 24.28
CA ILE A 590 -8.17 -14.62 24.10
C ILE A 590 -8.15 -14.26 22.64
N LEU A 591 -9.30 -13.86 22.09
CA LEU A 591 -9.47 -13.40 20.72
C LEU A 591 -9.45 -11.87 20.67
N CYS A 592 -8.64 -11.31 19.78
CA CYS A 592 -8.45 -9.89 19.58
C CYS A 592 -8.55 -9.55 18.08
N GLY A 593 -9.68 -9.02 17.65
CA GLY A 593 -9.89 -8.44 16.33
C GLY A 593 -9.56 -6.95 16.34
N LEU A 594 -8.82 -6.49 15.33
CA LEU A 594 -8.54 -5.07 15.10
C LEU A 594 -9.67 -4.50 14.23
N VAL A 595 -10.77 -4.13 14.89
CA VAL A 595 -12.06 -3.79 14.24
C VAL A 595 -12.43 -2.30 14.28
N LYS A 596 -11.57 -1.46 14.87
CA LYS A 596 -11.82 -0.01 15.07
C LYS A 596 -11.11 0.87 14.04
N ASN A 597 -10.78 0.31 12.87
CA ASN A 597 -10.00 0.99 11.84
C ASN A 597 -10.83 2.04 11.11
N GLN A 598 -10.45 3.31 11.24
CA GLN A 598 -11.10 4.42 10.54
C GLN A 598 -10.37 4.81 9.25
N VAL A 599 -9.07 4.47 9.12
CA VAL A 599 -8.26 4.79 7.94
C VAL A 599 -8.61 3.88 6.76
N TYR A 600 -8.76 2.57 7.04
CA TYR A 600 -9.06 1.52 6.08
C TYR A 600 -10.18 0.62 6.65
N SER A 601 -11.43 1.06 6.52
CA SER A 601 -12.57 0.50 7.28
C SER A 601 -12.89 -0.97 6.98
N ASP A 602 -12.54 -1.50 5.80
CA ASP A 602 -12.70 -2.91 5.45
C ASP A 602 -11.42 -3.74 5.68
N LEU A 603 -10.35 -3.15 6.23
CA LEU A 603 -9.12 -3.84 6.60
C LEU A 603 -9.20 -4.40 8.02
N GLU A 604 -9.40 -5.70 8.12
CA GLU A 604 -9.39 -6.43 9.39
C GLU A 604 -8.19 -7.38 9.47
N VAL A 605 -7.65 -7.52 10.68
CA VAL A 605 -6.76 -8.59 11.11
C VAL A 605 -7.16 -8.97 12.53
N ALA A 606 -7.12 -10.26 12.87
CA ALA A 606 -7.32 -10.72 14.23
C ALA A 606 -6.11 -11.52 14.72
N PHE A 607 -5.99 -11.67 16.03
CA PHE A 607 -5.03 -12.54 16.64
C PHE A 607 -5.61 -13.25 17.86
N VAL A 608 -5.12 -14.45 18.12
CA VAL A 608 -5.48 -15.26 19.28
C VAL A 608 -4.27 -15.39 20.19
N ILE A 609 -4.46 -15.09 21.47
CA ILE A 609 -3.47 -15.29 22.52
C ILE A 609 -3.75 -16.61 23.22
N SER A 610 -2.74 -17.48 23.27
CA SER A 610 -2.74 -18.67 24.12
C SER A 610 -1.38 -18.86 24.79
N GLU A 611 -1.39 -19.18 26.07
CA GLU A 611 -0.18 -19.57 26.82
C GLU A 611 0.01 -21.09 26.90
N GLU A 612 -0.83 -21.85 26.19
CA GLU A 612 -0.76 -23.29 26.03
C GLU A 612 -0.13 -23.64 24.67
N GLU A 613 1.05 -24.24 24.69
CA GLU A 613 1.85 -24.48 23.49
C GLU A 613 1.15 -25.40 22.47
N ALA A 614 0.42 -26.41 22.97
CA ALA A 614 -0.35 -27.32 22.12
C ALA A 614 -1.44 -26.57 21.34
N ILE A 615 -2.09 -25.59 21.97
CA ILE A 615 -3.14 -24.78 21.34
C ILE A 615 -2.54 -23.81 20.33
N PHE A 616 -1.45 -23.14 20.66
CA PHE A 616 -0.72 -22.28 19.72
C PHE A 616 -0.33 -23.06 18.44
N LYS A 617 0.33 -24.21 18.60
CA LYS A 617 0.75 -25.07 17.47
C LYS A 617 -0.44 -25.54 16.63
N ALA A 618 -1.52 -25.97 17.29
CA ALA A 618 -2.72 -26.42 16.61
C ALA A 618 -3.41 -25.30 15.82
N LEU A 619 -3.54 -24.09 16.40
CA LEU A 619 -4.14 -22.95 15.72
C LEU A 619 -3.31 -22.50 14.51
N SER A 620 -1.98 -22.41 14.66
CA SER A 620 -1.07 -22.07 13.55
C SER A 620 -1.24 -23.03 12.36
N LYS A 621 -1.18 -24.34 12.61
CA LYS A 621 -1.38 -25.36 11.59
C LYS A 621 -2.82 -25.38 11.04
N THR A 622 -3.81 -25.02 11.84
CA THR A 622 -5.19 -24.87 11.37
C THR A 622 -5.31 -23.72 10.36
N VAL A 623 -4.62 -22.60 10.59
CA VAL A 623 -4.55 -21.49 9.61
C VAL A 623 -3.93 -21.98 8.29
N GLU A 624 -2.85 -22.75 8.34
CA GLU A 624 -2.23 -23.32 7.15
C GLU A 624 -3.21 -24.16 6.31
N VAL A 625 -3.93 -25.06 6.98
CA VAL A 625 -4.84 -26.01 6.32
C VAL A 625 -6.11 -25.33 5.82
N LEU A 626 -6.67 -24.40 6.60
CA LEU A 626 -7.98 -23.82 6.32
C LEU A 626 -7.93 -22.49 5.54
N GLU A 627 -6.87 -21.70 5.72
CA GLU A 627 -6.72 -20.38 5.11
C GLU A 627 -5.48 -20.26 4.22
N GLY A 628 -4.48 -21.13 4.40
CA GLY A 628 -3.17 -21.02 3.78
C GLY A 628 -2.21 -20.16 4.61
N SER A 629 -2.51 -18.86 4.74
CA SER A 629 -1.79 -17.96 5.66
C SER A 629 -2.56 -16.63 5.81
N THR A 630 -2.06 -15.71 6.63
CA THR A 630 -2.56 -14.32 6.63
C THR A 630 -1.70 -13.47 5.69
N ALA A 631 -2.33 -12.74 4.76
CA ALA A 631 -1.59 -11.95 3.76
C ALA A 631 -0.68 -10.91 4.44
N PRO A 632 0.63 -10.81 4.07
CA PRO A 632 1.57 -9.89 4.71
C PRO A 632 1.09 -8.43 4.66
N ILE A 633 0.51 -8.02 3.52
CA ILE A 633 0.08 -6.63 3.31
C ILE A 633 -1.00 -6.18 4.31
N ARG A 634 -1.81 -7.11 4.84
CA ARG A 634 -2.82 -6.80 5.85
C ARG A 634 -2.20 -6.47 7.21
N GLN A 635 -1.03 -7.03 7.49
CA GLN A 635 -0.32 -6.88 8.75
C GLN A 635 0.49 -5.58 8.79
N PHE A 636 0.80 -4.95 7.64
CA PHE A 636 1.71 -3.80 7.59
C PHE A 636 1.15 -2.55 8.25
N TYR A 637 -0.14 -2.24 8.04
CA TYR A 637 -0.78 -1.08 8.65
C TYR A 637 -0.78 -1.20 10.17
N TYR A 638 -1.35 -2.28 10.70
CA TYR A 638 -1.35 -2.52 12.15
C TYR A 638 0.05 -2.69 12.74
N GLY A 639 0.97 -3.30 11.98
CA GLY A 639 2.37 -3.42 12.37
C GLY A 639 3.06 -2.06 12.50
N CYS A 640 2.74 -1.11 11.62
CA CYS A 640 3.20 0.28 11.76
C CYS A 640 2.66 0.90 13.05
N LEU A 641 1.36 0.79 13.32
CA LEU A 641 0.75 1.34 14.53
C LEU A 641 1.39 0.79 15.82
N PHE A 642 1.54 -0.54 15.92
CA PHE A 642 2.23 -1.13 17.07
C PHE A 642 3.70 -0.69 17.17
N HIS A 643 4.39 -0.59 16.03
CA HIS A 643 5.78 -0.14 16.03
C HIS A 643 5.90 1.30 16.53
N GLU A 644 5.04 2.21 16.07
CA GLU A 644 5.06 3.61 16.52
C GLU A 644 4.78 3.73 18.02
N LEU A 645 3.83 2.96 18.54
CA LEU A 645 3.57 2.89 19.98
C LEU A 645 4.78 2.34 20.77
N LEU A 646 5.62 1.50 20.18
CA LEU A 646 6.77 0.90 20.86
C LEU A 646 8.09 1.66 20.64
N ALA A 647 8.23 2.42 19.55
CA ALA A 647 9.51 2.96 19.10
C ALA A 647 10.15 3.98 20.05
N PHE A 648 9.35 4.69 20.86
CA PHE A 648 9.84 5.71 21.80
C PHE A 648 10.04 5.19 23.24
N GLN A 649 9.70 3.92 23.50
CA GLN A 649 9.80 3.35 24.85
C GLN A 649 11.24 2.92 25.14
N LEU A 650 11.72 3.26 26.33
CA LEU A 650 13.00 2.75 26.82
C LEU A 650 12.86 1.26 27.12
N ALA A 651 13.74 0.45 26.56
CA ALA A 651 13.82 -0.97 26.87
C ALA A 651 13.98 -1.18 28.39
N ASP A 652 13.25 -2.15 28.94
CA ASP A 652 13.43 -2.66 30.30
C ASP A 652 13.24 -1.65 31.46
N ARG A 653 12.42 -0.60 31.27
CA ARG A 653 12.10 0.38 32.34
C ARG A 653 11.41 -0.24 33.56
N HIS A 654 10.67 -1.34 33.37
CA HIS A 654 9.93 -2.02 34.42
C HIS A 654 10.38 -3.47 34.54
N PRO A 655 10.64 -3.98 35.77
CA PRO A 655 10.94 -5.39 35.96
C PRO A 655 9.76 -6.25 35.46
N PRO A 656 10.02 -7.45 34.92
CA PRO A 656 8.96 -8.35 34.49
C PRO A 656 8.02 -8.64 35.66
N ALA A 657 6.71 -8.55 35.42
CA ALA A 657 5.70 -8.82 36.44
C ALA A 657 5.84 -10.27 36.96
N GLU A 658 5.96 -10.43 38.27
CA GLU A 658 5.81 -11.73 38.91
C GLU A 658 4.34 -12.15 38.78
N ARG A 659 4.09 -13.19 37.98
CA ARG A 659 2.74 -13.74 37.80
C ARG A 659 2.51 -14.89 38.75
N GLU A 660 1.32 -14.94 39.34
CA GLU A 660 0.87 -16.12 40.05
C GLU A 660 0.70 -17.27 39.07
N CYS A 661 1.42 -18.36 39.32
CA CYS A 661 1.21 -19.61 38.62
C CYS A 661 0.16 -20.39 39.40
N GLU A 662 -1.11 -20.34 38.98
CA GLU A 662 -2.15 -21.15 39.59
C GLU A 662 -1.73 -22.62 39.58
N LYS A 663 -1.68 -23.25 40.76
CA LYS A 663 -1.64 -24.72 40.92
C LYS A 663 -3.03 -25.29 40.61
N ALA A 664 -3.56 -25.03 39.42
CA ALA A 664 -4.89 -25.51 39.06
C ALA A 664 -4.87 -27.01 38.79
N LYS A 665 -5.83 -27.75 39.35
CA LYS A 665 -6.11 -29.14 38.94
C LYS A 665 -6.49 -29.10 37.46
N SER A 666 -5.72 -29.76 36.59
CA SER A 666 -6.07 -29.89 35.19
C SER A 666 -7.39 -30.65 35.06
N VAL A 667 -8.46 -29.97 34.67
CA VAL A 667 -9.70 -30.61 34.28
C VAL A 667 -9.58 -30.96 32.79
N GLU A 668 -9.99 -32.18 32.42
CA GLU A 668 -9.92 -32.67 31.05
C GLU A 668 -10.98 -31.95 30.20
N ALA A 669 -10.57 -30.88 29.50
CA ALA A 669 -11.41 -30.20 28.52
C ALA A 669 -11.42 -30.94 27.17
N ILE A 670 -12.36 -30.62 26.28
CA ILE A 670 -12.45 -31.22 24.94
C ILE A 670 -11.08 -31.21 24.22
N GLY A 671 -10.67 -32.36 23.69
CA GLY A 671 -9.47 -32.48 22.85
C GLY A 671 -9.69 -31.92 21.43
N PHE A 672 -8.66 -31.98 20.59
CA PHE A 672 -8.82 -31.70 19.17
C PHE A 672 -9.66 -32.80 18.49
N ALA A 673 -10.39 -32.44 17.44
CA ALA A 673 -11.15 -33.41 16.66
C ALA A 673 -10.22 -34.51 16.09
N SER A 674 -10.68 -35.75 15.99
CA SER A 674 -9.85 -36.86 15.49
C SER A 674 -9.31 -36.62 14.07
N SER A 675 -10.11 -35.98 13.20
CA SER A 675 -9.64 -35.54 11.88
C SER A 675 -8.56 -34.48 11.96
N ALA A 676 -8.72 -33.50 12.85
CA ALA A 676 -7.71 -32.49 13.10
C ALA A 676 -6.41 -33.14 13.61
N ILE A 677 -6.45 -34.02 14.61
CA ILE A 677 -5.25 -34.71 15.12
C ILE A 677 -4.50 -35.44 14.01
N SER A 678 -5.22 -36.16 13.15
CA SER A 678 -4.60 -36.93 12.05
C SER A 678 -3.83 -36.06 11.06
N VAL A 679 -4.29 -34.83 10.83
CA VAL A 679 -3.68 -33.88 9.89
C VAL A 679 -2.64 -33.00 10.58
N LEU A 680 -2.89 -32.55 11.81
CA LEU A 680 -1.99 -31.66 12.55
C LEU A 680 -0.72 -32.39 13.00
N ASN A 681 -0.80 -33.70 13.21
CA ASN A 681 0.38 -34.56 13.47
C ASN A 681 1.08 -35.01 12.18
N ASP A 682 0.53 -34.70 11.00
CA ASP A 682 1.17 -34.99 9.72
C ASP A 682 2.48 -34.19 9.63
N SER A 683 3.56 -34.88 9.28
CA SER A 683 4.87 -34.25 9.10
C SER A 683 4.87 -33.28 7.93
N GLU A 684 3.96 -33.41 6.95
CA GLU A 684 4.00 -32.65 5.70
C GLU A 684 3.57 -31.18 5.80
N LEU A 685 3.00 -30.75 6.93
CA LEU A 685 2.71 -29.34 7.19
C LEU A 685 4.00 -28.54 7.48
N SER A 686 3.91 -27.23 7.31
CA SER A 686 5.04 -26.30 7.48
C SER A 686 5.65 -26.42 8.88
N ILE A 687 6.98 -26.52 8.93
CA ILE A 687 7.73 -26.56 10.18
C ILE A 687 7.80 -25.15 10.75
N SER A 688 7.31 -24.96 11.98
CA SER A 688 7.22 -23.67 12.64
C SER A 688 8.35 -23.40 13.65
N GLU A 689 9.45 -24.16 13.59
CA GLU A 689 10.55 -24.00 14.56
C GLU A 689 11.27 -22.66 14.34
N GLU A 690 11.28 -21.84 15.39
CA GLU A 690 11.72 -20.45 15.38
C GLU A 690 13.22 -20.26 15.68
N GLU A 691 13.97 -21.36 15.86
CA GLU A 691 15.41 -21.35 16.12
C GLU A 691 16.21 -21.18 14.82
N GLU A 692 16.77 -19.97 14.71
CA GLU A 692 17.74 -19.45 13.76
C GLU A 692 17.40 -19.44 12.26
N SER A 693 17.82 -18.35 11.63
CA SER A 693 17.63 -17.91 10.24
C SER A 693 18.24 -18.83 9.16
N SER A 694 18.39 -20.13 9.44
CA SER A 694 19.06 -21.09 8.57
C SER A 694 18.14 -21.93 7.69
N LEU A 695 16.84 -22.04 8.01
CA LEU A 695 15.92 -22.88 7.24
C LEU A 695 15.63 -22.30 5.85
N ILE A 696 15.57 -23.17 4.85
CA ILE A 696 15.23 -22.83 3.47
C ILE A 696 13.94 -23.56 3.10
N HIS A 697 12.89 -22.81 2.78
CA HIS A 697 11.56 -23.34 2.50
C HIS A 697 11.33 -23.60 1.01
N MET A 698 11.48 -24.85 0.56
CA MET A 698 11.04 -25.33 -0.76
C MET A 698 9.69 -26.06 -0.70
N ASP A 699 9.04 -26.05 0.46
CA ASP A 699 7.83 -26.81 0.80
C ASP A 699 6.54 -25.99 0.75
N VAL A 700 6.62 -24.74 0.28
CA VAL A 700 5.50 -23.77 0.30
C VAL A 700 5.08 -23.33 -1.10
N ASP A 701 3.77 -23.20 -1.32
CA ASP A 701 3.15 -22.76 -2.59
C ASP A 701 3.21 -21.23 -2.76
N GLN A 702 4.40 -20.65 -2.69
CA GLN A 702 4.61 -19.20 -2.79
C GLN A 702 5.80 -18.86 -3.69
N SER A 703 5.77 -17.63 -4.22
CA SER A 703 6.88 -17.05 -4.98
C SER A 703 7.57 -15.98 -4.15
N PHE A 704 8.89 -16.10 -4.02
CA PHE A 704 9.79 -15.14 -3.37
C PHE A 704 10.66 -14.41 -4.41
N LEU A 705 10.17 -14.33 -5.65
CA LEU A 705 10.82 -13.60 -6.73
C LEU A 705 10.73 -12.08 -6.53
N HIS A 706 11.60 -11.36 -7.24
CA HIS A 706 11.66 -9.90 -7.20
C HIS A 706 10.34 -9.24 -7.64
N ILE A 707 9.91 -8.22 -6.89
CA ILE A 707 8.70 -7.44 -7.20
C ILE A 707 9.03 -6.30 -8.16
N SER A 708 8.34 -6.28 -9.30
CA SER A 708 8.51 -5.27 -10.34
C SER A 708 8.02 -3.88 -9.93
N SER A 709 8.54 -2.84 -10.61
CA SER A 709 8.15 -1.45 -10.36
C SER A 709 6.63 -1.22 -10.48
N PRO A 710 5.93 -1.71 -11.52
CA PRO A 710 4.47 -1.53 -11.62
C PRO A 710 3.69 -2.12 -10.44
N VAL A 711 4.15 -3.23 -9.87
CA VAL A 711 3.53 -3.84 -8.68
C VAL A 711 3.74 -2.96 -7.45
N ARG A 712 4.95 -2.42 -7.24
CA ARG A 712 5.23 -1.48 -6.14
C ARG A 712 4.37 -0.21 -6.26
N ALA A 713 4.25 0.32 -7.48
CA ALA A 713 3.40 1.48 -7.79
C ALA A 713 1.95 1.22 -7.41
N ALA A 714 1.38 0.11 -7.89
CA ALA A 714 -0.01 -0.26 -7.66
C ALA A 714 -0.31 -0.51 -6.18
N ILE A 715 0.61 -1.16 -5.44
CA ILE A 715 0.49 -1.34 -3.98
C ILE A 715 0.46 0.02 -3.30
N PHE A 716 1.46 0.87 -3.53
CA PHE A 716 1.55 2.17 -2.85
C PHE A 716 0.34 3.05 -3.14
N GLU A 717 -0.03 3.17 -4.43
CA GLU A 717 -1.18 3.96 -4.86
C GLU A 717 -2.47 3.51 -4.19
N SER A 718 -2.71 2.20 -4.12
CA SER A 718 -3.93 1.67 -3.52
C SER A 718 -4.14 2.16 -2.08
N PHE A 719 -3.07 2.23 -1.28
CA PHE A 719 -3.12 2.75 0.08
C PHE A 719 -3.10 4.28 0.17
N ALA A 720 -2.50 4.96 -0.81
CA ALA A 720 -2.43 6.42 -0.87
C ALA A 720 -3.77 7.08 -1.22
N ARG A 721 -4.60 6.40 -2.03
CA ARG A 721 -5.94 6.88 -2.41
C ARG A 721 -6.87 7.03 -1.22
N GLN A 722 -7.89 7.87 -1.39
CA GLN A 722 -8.99 8.06 -0.47
C GLN A 722 -10.32 7.91 -1.19
N ASN A 723 -11.35 7.45 -0.47
CA ASN A 723 -12.74 7.40 -0.95
C ASN A 723 -12.90 6.70 -2.31
N MET A 724 -12.24 5.53 -2.48
CA MET A 724 -12.33 4.76 -3.73
C MET A 724 -13.78 4.37 -4.02
N ALA A 725 -14.25 4.66 -5.23
CA ALA A 725 -15.58 4.27 -5.67
C ALA A 725 -15.66 2.75 -5.90
N GLU A 726 -16.87 2.18 -5.79
CA GLU A 726 -17.10 0.75 -6.06
C GLU A 726 -16.59 0.35 -7.46
N SER A 727 -16.75 1.22 -8.46
CA SER A 727 -16.26 1.00 -9.82
C SER A 727 -14.73 0.98 -9.93
N GLU A 728 -13.99 1.55 -8.98
CA GLU A 728 -12.51 1.50 -8.95
C GLU A 728 -12.00 0.21 -8.30
N ILE A 729 -12.80 -0.43 -7.45
CA ILE A 729 -12.43 -1.66 -6.74
C ILE A 729 -13.15 -2.92 -7.26
N ASP A 730 -14.15 -2.77 -8.14
CA ASP A 730 -14.78 -3.90 -8.81
C ASP A 730 -13.82 -4.55 -9.82
N VAL A 731 -13.25 -5.68 -9.43
CA VAL A 731 -12.33 -6.50 -10.22
C VAL A 731 -13.05 -7.40 -11.24
N THR A 732 -14.37 -7.58 -11.11
CA THR A 732 -15.12 -8.60 -11.84
C THR A 732 -14.96 -8.51 -13.36
N PRO A 733 -15.07 -7.31 -13.98
CA PRO A 733 -14.87 -7.18 -15.43
C PRO A 733 -13.47 -7.61 -15.88
N SER A 734 -12.43 -7.23 -15.11
CA SER A 734 -11.04 -7.56 -15.41
C SER A 734 -10.77 -9.06 -15.26
N ILE A 735 -11.30 -9.70 -14.21
CA ILE A 735 -11.17 -11.16 -14.02
C ILE A 735 -11.91 -11.91 -15.14
N LYS A 736 -13.11 -11.47 -15.51
CA LYS A 736 -13.90 -12.08 -16.60
C LYS A 736 -13.14 -12.04 -17.92
N LYS A 737 -12.49 -10.92 -18.24
CA LYS A 737 -11.64 -10.79 -19.44
C LYS A 737 -10.38 -11.65 -19.33
N PHE A 738 -9.73 -11.64 -18.17
CA PHE A 738 -8.54 -12.45 -17.90
C PHE A 738 -8.77 -13.95 -18.11
N ILE A 739 -9.80 -14.55 -17.51
CA ILE A 739 -10.07 -16.00 -17.64
C ILE A 739 -10.49 -16.36 -19.08
N LYS A 740 -11.14 -15.42 -19.77
CA LYS A 740 -11.54 -15.58 -21.16
C LYS A 740 -10.33 -15.60 -22.08
N SER A 741 -9.42 -14.65 -21.92
CA SER A 741 -8.22 -14.52 -22.75
C SER A 741 -7.20 -15.63 -22.52
N ASN A 742 -7.02 -16.08 -21.27
CA ASN A 742 -5.97 -17.04 -20.93
C ASN A 742 -6.40 -18.51 -21.02
N TYR A 743 -7.68 -18.81 -20.78
CA TYR A 743 -8.17 -20.19 -20.68
C TYR A 743 -9.39 -20.46 -21.58
N GLY A 744 -9.90 -19.43 -22.26
CA GLY A 744 -11.15 -19.54 -23.00
C GLY A 744 -12.35 -19.86 -22.09
N PHE A 745 -12.32 -19.56 -20.78
CA PHE A 745 -13.39 -19.99 -19.88
C PHE A 745 -14.70 -19.19 -20.11
N PRO A 746 -15.88 -19.84 -20.17
CA PRO A 746 -17.15 -19.16 -20.40
C PRO A 746 -17.65 -18.45 -19.12
N ALA A 747 -18.10 -17.20 -19.28
CA ALA A 747 -18.76 -16.44 -18.23
C ALA A 747 -19.87 -15.56 -18.81
N ASP A 748 -21.10 -15.74 -18.34
CA ASP A 748 -22.29 -14.99 -18.74
C ASP A 748 -22.72 -14.02 -17.63
N ASN A 749 -23.99 -13.59 -17.63
CA ASN A 749 -24.55 -12.70 -16.60
C ASN A 749 -25.05 -13.44 -15.35
N SER A 750 -25.16 -14.77 -15.42
CA SER A 750 -25.55 -15.64 -14.29
C SER A 750 -24.36 -16.25 -13.55
N THR A 751 -23.16 -16.02 -14.09
CA THR A 751 -21.89 -16.45 -13.52
C THR A 751 -21.55 -15.65 -12.27
N GLU A 752 -21.32 -16.36 -11.17
CA GLU A 752 -20.96 -15.77 -9.88
C GLU A 752 -19.44 -15.76 -9.70
N PHE A 753 -18.91 -14.64 -9.20
CA PHE A 753 -17.50 -14.47 -8.87
C PHE A 753 -17.31 -14.25 -7.38
N VAL A 754 -16.47 -15.07 -6.75
CA VAL A 754 -16.15 -14.97 -5.32
C VAL A 754 -14.65 -14.72 -5.15
N TYR A 755 -14.29 -13.79 -4.27
CA TYR A 755 -12.90 -13.38 -4.03
C TYR A 755 -12.47 -13.58 -2.58
N THR A 756 -11.22 -13.99 -2.37
CA THR A 756 -10.56 -14.17 -1.07
C THR A 756 -9.08 -13.81 -1.17
N ASP A 757 -8.37 -13.70 -0.05
CA ASP A 757 -6.92 -13.50 -0.10
C ASP A 757 -6.19 -14.75 -0.64
N PHE A 758 -6.68 -15.96 -0.30
CA PHE A 758 -6.04 -17.23 -0.66
C PHE A 758 -7.02 -18.25 -1.23
N THR A 759 -6.57 -18.94 -2.27
CA THR A 759 -7.31 -20.00 -2.97
C THR A 759 -7.67 -21.18 -2.06
N GLN A 760 -6.86 -21.44 -1.01
CA GLN A 760 -7.12 -22.44 0.01
C GLN A 760 -8.50 -22.26 0.67
N SER A 761 -8.84 -21.03 1.07
CA SER A 761 -10.12 -20.73 1.71
C SER A 761 -11.31 -21.00 0.77
N LEU A 762 -11.20 -20.65 -0.52
CA LEU A 762 -12.20 -20.92 -1.54
C LEU A 762 -12.36 -22.42 -1.81
N PHE A 763 -11.25 -23.15 -1.94
CA PHE A 763 -11.25 -24.59 -2.13
C PHE A 763 -11.92 -25.30 -0.95
N ASN A 764 -11.63 -24.87 0.27
CA ASN A 764 -12.25 -25.43 1.47
C ASN A 764 -13.76 -25.23 1.50
N ARG A 765 -14.29 -24.13 0.95
CA ARG A 765 -15.74 -23.97 0.77
C ARG A 765 -16.32 -24.95 -0.26
N LEU A 766 -15.60 -25.23 -1.34
CA LEU A 766 -16.01 -26.27 -2.30
C LEU A 766 -16.03 -27.67 -1.67
N ILE A 767 -15.08 -27.98 -0.77
CA ILE A 767 -15.13 -29.21 0.03
C ILE A 767 -16.42 -29.27 0.85
N LEU A 768 -16.82 -28.17 1.49
CA LEU A 768 -18.06 -28.14 2.28
C LEU A 768 -19.31 -28.32 1.42
N CYS A 769 -19.34 -27.74 0.22
CA CYS A 769 -20.41 -27.99 -0.75
C CYS A 769 -20.47 -29.47 -1.14
N CYS A 770 -19.31 -30.11 -1.37
CA CYS A 770 -19.24 -31.55 -1.64
C CYS A 770 -19.82 -32.38 -0.49
N ILE A 771 -19.44 -32.06 0.75
CA ILE A 771 -19.97 -32.73 1.96
C ILE A 771 -21.48 -32.54 2.06
N GLN A 772 -21.99 -31.32 1.84
CA GLN A 772 -23.43 -31.01 1.92
C GLN A 772 -24.25 -31.81 0.90
N GLU A 773 -23.69 -32.08 -0.27
CA GLU A 773 -24.35 -32.89 -1.30
C GLU A 773 -24.20 -34.41 -1.11
N GLY A 774 -23.41 -34.84 -0.11
CA GLY A 774 -23.03 -36.24 0.09
C GLY A 774 -22.15 -36.77 -1.04
N GLY A 775 -21.34 -35.90 -1.65
CA GLY A 775 -20.41 -36.24 -2.73
C GLY A 775 -19.11 -36.88 -2.25
N THR A 776 -18.27 -37.26 -3.22
CA THR A 776 -16.92 -37.78 -2.98
C THR A 776 -15.92 -36.99 -3.82
N PHE A 777 -14.88 -36.47 -3.17
CA PHE A 777 -13.82 -35.69 -3.81
C PHE A 777 -12.71 -36.60 -4.35
N CYS A 778 -12.55 -36.61 -5.65
CA CYS A 778 -11.57 -37.40 -6.39
C CYS A 778 -10.34 -36.55 -6.69
N PHE A 779 -9.20 -36.94 -6.12
CA PHE A 779 -7.89 -36.30 -6.33
C PHE A 779 -6.98 -37.20 -7.16
N PRO A 780 -6.46 -36.75 -8.31
CA PRO A 780 -5.34 -37.43 -8.96
C PRO A 780 -4.12 -37.51 -8.03
N ALA A 781 -3.44 -38.65 -8.00
CA ALA A 781 -2.11 -38.72 -7.39
C ALA A 781 -1.18 -37.74 -8.11
N GLY A 782 -0.46 -36.91 -7.36
CA GLY A 782 0.21 -35.71 -7.90
C GLY A 782 -0.67 -34.46 -7.86
N SER A 783 -1.65 -34.39 -6.96
CA SER A 783 -2.37 -33.14 -6.63
C SER A 783 -1.66 -32.37 -5.52
N ASN A 784 -2.11 -31.14 -5.25
CA ASN A 784 -1.63 -30.37 -4.11
C ASN A 784 -2.00 -31.05 -2.77
N GLY A 785 -0.98 -31.43 -2.00
CA GLY A 785 -1.14 -32.13 -0.72
C GLY A 785 -1.85 -31.32 0.37
N ASN A 786 -1.83 -29.98 0.29
CA ASN A 786 -2.53 -29.11 1.25
C ASN A 786 -4.05 -29.20 1.06
N TYR A 787 -4.54 -29.33 -0.18
CA TYR A 787 -5.96 -29.56 -0.45
C TYR A 787 -6.44 -30.93 0.02
N VAL A 788 -5.61 -31.96 -0.15
CA VAL A 788 -5.91 -33.31 0.37
C VAL A 788 -5.96 -33.29 1.89
N SER A 789 -5.01 -32.61 2.53
CA SER A 789 -4.97 -32.44 3.99
C SER A 789 -6.19 -31.68 4.51
N ALA A 790 -6.61 -30.62 3.81
CA ALA A 790 -7.81 -29.88 4.18
C ALA A 790 -9.10 -30.70 4.00
N ALA A 791 -9.21 -31.49 2.93
CA ALA A 791 -10.33 -32.41 2.74
C ALA A 791 -10.41 -33.45 3.88
N LYS A 792 -9.27 -34.02 4.30
CA LYS A 792 -9.18 -34.92 5.46
C LYS A 792 -9.56 -34.22 6.76
N PHE A 793 -9.04 -33.00 6.98
CA PHE A 793 -9.34 -32.19 8.17
C PHE A 793 -10.84 -31.95 8.30
N LEU A 794 -11.50 -31.63 7.18
CA LEU A 794 -12.93 -31.38 7.05
C LEU A 794 -13.80 -32.66 6.99
N LYS A 795 -13.19 -33.86 7.09
CA LYS A 795 -13.87 -35.16 7.02
C LYS A 795 -14.66 -35.39 5.72
N ALA A 796 -14.16 -34.88 4.60
CA ALA A 796 -14.75 -35.16 3.30
C ALA A 796 -14.49 -36.61 2.87
N ASN A 797 -15.44 -37.21 2.15
CA ASN A 797 -15.18 -38.46 1.44
C ASN A 797 -14.19 -38.18 0.32
N ILE A 798 -13.03 -38.84 0.34
CA ILE A 798 -11.99 -38.66 -0.67
C ILE A 798 -11.64 -39.97 -1.37
N VAL A 799 -11.34 -39.89 -2.67
CA VAL A 799 -10.79 -41.00 -3.47
C VAL A 799 -9.54 -40.50 -4.16
N SER A 800 -8.43 -41.21 -3.99
CA SER A 800 -7.20 -40.94 -4.75
C SER A 800 -7.23 -41.72 -6.05
N ILE A 801 -7.06 -41.05 -7.20
CA ILE A 801 -6.96 -41.67 -8.52
C ILE A 801 -5.47 -41.90 -8.81
N PRO A 802 -4.99 -43.15 -8.86
CA PRO A 802 -3.58 -43.43 -9.16
C PRO A 802 -3.21 -42.92 -10.56
N THR A 803 -2.07 -42.24 -10.66
CA THR A 803 -1.47 -41.77 -11.91
C THR A 803 -0.19 -42.55 -12.19
N ASP A 804 0.23 -42.59 -13.45
CA ASP A 804 1.36 -43.42 -13.90
C ASP A 804 2.53 -42.58 -14.40
N SER A 805 3.75 -43.09 -14.26
CA SER A 805 4.95 -42.39 -14.68
C SER A 805 5.08 -42.25 -16.20
N ALA A 806 4.44 -43.12 -17.00
CA ALA A 806 4.55 -43.09 -18.46
C ALA A 806 3.83 -41.88 -19.06
N SER A 807 2.79 -41.39 -18.40
CA SER A 807 2.09 -40.14 -18.71
C SER A 807 2.65 -38.92 -17.95
N GLY A 808 3.77 -39.07 -17.23
CA GLY A 808 4.31 -38.02 -16.37
C GLY A 808 3.43 -37.71 -15.15
N PHE A 809 2.65 -38.71 -14.71
CA PHE A 809 1.64 -38.61 -13.64
C PHE A 809 0.45 -37.69 -13.97
N LYS A 810 0.18 -37.47 -15.26
CA LYS A 810 -1.03 -36.76 -15.70
C LYS A 810 -2.27 -37.64 -15.50
N LEU A 811 -3.37 -37.03 -15.04
CA LEU A 811 -4.70 -37.64 -15.13
C LEU A 811 -5.06 -37.90 -16.61
N THR A 812 -5.50 -39.12 -16.92
CA THR A 812 -5.99 -39.51 -18.26
C THR A 812 -7.46 -39.93 -18.20
N ASP A 813 -8.14 -39.89 -19.35
CA ASP A 813 -9.54 -40.30 -19.50
C ASP A 813 -9.77 -41.78 -19.12
N LYS A 814 -8.81 -42.65 -19.43
CA LYS A 814 -8.85 -44.08 -19.07
C LYS A 814 -8.84 -44.29 -17.57
N LEU A 815 -7.92 -43.64 -16.86
CA LEU A 815 -7.81 -43.71 -15.39
C LEU A 815 -9.06 -43.14 -14.73
N LEU A 816 -9.53 -42.00 -15.24
CA LEU A 816 -10.71 -41.32 -14.71
C LEU A 816 -11.99 -42.14 -14.90
N ASN A 817 -12.20 -42.74 -16.08
CA ASN A 817 -13.38 -43.56 -16.34
C ASN A 817 -13.46 -44.78 -15.42
N GLY A 818 -12.32 -45.41 -15.09
CA GLY A 818 -12.27 -46.51 -14.12
C GLY A 818 -12.56 -46.05 -12.68
N ALA A 819 -12.04 -44.88 -12.28
CA ALA A 819 -12.27 -44.35 -10.94
C ALA A 819 -13.73 -43.90 -10.72
N LEU A 820 -14.30 -43.15 -11.66
CA LEU A 820 -15.63 -42.55 -11.52
C LEU A 820 -16.78 -43.56 -11.59
N ASP A 821 -16.57 -44.72 -12.21
CA ASP A 821 -17.59 -45.79 -12.30
C ASP A 821 -18.07 -46.30 -10.94
N THR A 822 -17.22 -46.14 -9.91
CA THR A 822 -17.49 -46.62 -8.54
C THR A 822 -17.91 -45.51 -7.57
N VAL A 823 -17.96 -44.26 -8.03
CA VAL A 823 -18.12 -43.08 -7.15
C VAL A 823 -19.49 -42.44 -7.34
N ASN A 824 -20.24 -42.28 -6.25
CA ASN A 824 -21.49 -41.54 -6.26
C ASN A 824 -21.24 -40.03 -6.15
N LYS A 825 -21.89 -39.23 -7.01
CA LYS A 825 -21.75 -37.75 -7.10
C LYS A 825 -20.27 -37.31 -7.07
N PRO A 826 -19.48 -37.69 -8.08
CA PRO A 826 -18.06 -37.42 -8.09
C PRO A 826 -17.76 -35.92 -8.20
N TRP A 827 -16.86 -35.44 -7.36
CA TRP A 827 -16.20 -34.14 -7.48
C TRP A 827 -14.77 -34.36 -7.94
N VAL A 828 -14.32 -33.76 -9.04
CA VAL A 828 -12.99 -34.03 -9.61
C VAL A 828 -12.13 -32.78 -9.53
N TYR A 829 -10.98 -32.89 -8.87
CA TYR A 829 -9.95 -31.84 -8.86
C TYR A 829 -9.00 -31.98 -10.05
N ILE A 830 -8.72 -30.86 -10.71
CA ILE A 830 -7.75 -30.79 -11.81
C ILE A 830 -6.90 -29.52 -11.62
N SER A 831 -5.59 -29.66 -11.43
CA SER A 831 -4.65 -28.53 -11.47
C SER A 831 -4.19 -28.31 -12.92
N GLY A 832 -4.51 -27.17 -13.52
CA GLY A 832 -4.03 -26.85 -14.86
C GLY A 832 -4.40 -25.43 -15.34
N PRO A 833 -3.79 -24.91 -16.43
CA PRO A 833 -2.91 -25.62 -17.37
C PRO A 833 -1.64 -26.25 -16.80
N THR A 834 -0.98 -25.55 -15.89
CA THR A 834 0.20 -26.05 -15.18
C THR A 834 -0.21 -26.90 -13.97
N ILE A 835 0.32 -28.12 -13.92
CA ILE A 835 0.05 -29.09 -12.85
C ILE A 835 0.98 -28.80 -11.66
N ASN A 836 0.43 -28.51 -10.48
CA ASN A 836 1.19 -28.53 -9.23
C ASN A 836 1.02 -29.91 -8.57
N PRO A 837 2.11 -30.68 -8.34
CA PRO A 837 3.52 -30.26 -8.26
C PRO A 837 4.46 -30.56 -9.44
N SER A 838 4.00 -31.27 -10.49
CA SER A 838 4.90 -31.75 -11.54
C SER A 838 5.48 -30.66 -12.46
N GLY A 839 4.79 -29.54 -12.59
CA GLY A 839 5.12 -28.46 -13.53
C GLY A 839 4.85 -28.82 -15.00
N LEU A 840 4.21 -29.94 -15.29
CA LEU A 840 3.79 -30.33 -16.64
C LEU A 840 2.52 -29.60 -17.06
N LEU A 841 2.28 -29.51 -18.37
CA LEU A 841 1.11 -28.83 -18.94
C LEU A 841 0.08 -29.81 -19.49
N TYR A 842 -1.19 -29.58 -19.19
CA TYR A 842 -2.30 -30.20 -19.92
C TYR A 842 -2.54 -29.47 -21.24
N SER A 843 -2.52 -30.19 -22.35
CA SER A 843 -2.96 -29.71 -23.66
C SER A 843 -4.48 -29.56 -23.73
N ASN A 844 -4.97 -28.79 -24.71
CA ASN A 844 -6.42 -28.65 -24.94
C ASN A 844 -7.10 -30.01 -25.18
N LYS A 845 -6.43 -30.93 -25.89
CA LYS A 845 -7.00 -32.23 -26.23
C LYS A 845 -7.09 -33.16 -25.01
N GLU A 846 -6.09 -33.16 -24.15
CA GLU A 846 -6.13 -33.89 -22.87
C GLU A 846 -7.31 -33.38 -22.02
N MET A 847 -7.50 -32.06 -21.93
CA MET A 847 -8.62 -31.47 -21.19
C MET A 847 -9.99 -31.79 -21.80
N GLU A 848 -10.14 -31.77 -23.13
CA GLU A 848 -11.38 -32.19 -23.80
C GLU A 848 -11.74 -33.63 -23.41
N ASN A 849 -10.76 -34.55 -23.44
CA ASN A 849 -10.99 -35.95 -23.09
C ASN A 849 -11.38 -36.12 -21.61
N ILE A 850 -10.66 -35.45 -20.70
CA ILE A 850 -10.94 -35.50 -19.25
C ILE A 850 -12.35 -34.96 -18.95
N LEU A 851 -12.69 -33.78 -19.47
CA LEU A 851 -14.00 -33.16 -19.24
C LEU A 851 -15.15 -33.95 -19.87
N THR A 852 -14.92 -34.57 -21.02
CA THR A 852 -15.91 -35.47 -21.64
C THR A 852 -16.21 -36.67 -20.74
N THR A 853 -15.19 -37.27 -20.12
CA THR A 853 -15.38 -38.35 -19.15
C THR A 853 -16.09 -37.85 -17.89
N CYS A 854 -15.73 -36.69 -17.34
CA CYS A 854 -16.46 -36.09 -16.21
C CYS A 854 -17.94 -35.86 -16.52
N ALA A 855 -18.26 -35.33 -17.71
CA ALA A 855 -19.62 -35.06 -18.15
C ALA A 855 -20.47 -36.35 -18.26
N LYS A 856 -19.88 -37.44 -18.73
CA LYS A 856 -20.53 -38.77 -18.78
C LYS A 856 -21.04 -39.21 -17.40
N PHE A 857 -20.29 -38.95 -16.33
CA PHE A 857 -20.66 -39.34 -14.96
C PHE A 857 -21.39 -38.23 -14.19
N GLY A 858 -21.70 -37.09 -14.82
CA GLY A 858 -22.33 -35.95 -14.14
C GLY A 858 -21.48 -35.37 -13.02
N ALA A 859 -20.15 -35.40 -13.17
CA ALA A 859 -19.22 -34.97 -12.15
C ALA A 859 -19.22 -33.44 -11.96
N ARG A 860 -18.93 -32.99 -10.75
CA ARG A 860 -18.60 -31.59 -10.47
C ARG A 860 -17.09 -31.40 -10.58
N VAL A 861 -16.63 -30.60 -11.53
CA VAL A 861 -15.21 -30.42 -11.80
C VAL A 861 -14.73 -29.10 -11.22
N VAL A 862 -13.62 -29.14 -10.48
CA VAL A 862 -12.89 -27.95 -10.03
C VAL A 862 -11.58 -27.89 -10.81
N ILE A 863 -11.50 -26.93 -11.73
CA ILE A 863 -10.27 -26.63 -12.46
C ILE A 863 -9.53 -25.54 -11.69
N ASP A 864 -8.33 -25.85 -11.23
CA ASP A 864 -7.47 -24.94 -10.47
C ASP A 864 -6.34 -24.41 -11.36
N THR A 865 -6.45 -23.13 -11.69
CA THR A 865 -5.49 -22.37 -12.52
C THR A 865 -4.46 -21.61 -11.68
N SER A 866 -4.49 -21.72 -10.35
CA SER A 866 -3.69 -20.90 -9.43
C SER A 866 -2.18 -21.04 -9.59
N PHE A 867 -1.73 -22.13 -10.21
CA PHE A 867 -0.32 -22.45 -10.44
C PHE A 867 0.15 -22.17 -11.88
N SER A 868 -0.71 -21.59 -12.71
CA SER A 868 -0.46 -21.32 -14.13
C SER A 868 -0.08 -19.86 -14.38
N GLY A 869 0.36 -19.53 -15.61
CA GLY A 869 0.76 -18.20 -16.09
C GLY A 869 2.25 -17.88 -15.97
N LEU A 870 3.07 -18.85 -15.57
CA LEU A 870 4.53 -18.79 -15.58
C LEU A 870 5.12 -19.96 -16.38
N GLU A 871 4.50 -20.28 -17.52
CA GLU A 871 4.95 -21.32 -18.43
C GLU A 871 6.14 -20.85 -19.26
N PHE A 872 7.23 -21.64 -19.28
CA PHE A 872 8.48 -21.30 -19.98
C PHE A 872 8.86 -22.27 -21.09
N ASP A 873 8.12 -23.38 -21.22
CA ASP A 873 8.16 -24.31 -22.33
C ASP A 873 6.72 -24.56 -22.81
N LEU A 874 6.40 -23.98 -23.97
CA LEU A 874 5.06 -23.97 -24.56
C LEU A 874 4.94 -24.95 -25.74
N GLU A 875 6.01 -25.70 -26.04
CA GLU A 875 6.01 -26.63 -27.17
C GLU A 875 4.91 -27.69 -26.97
N GLY A 876 4.00 -27.79 -27.96
CA GLY A 876 2.89 -28.75 -27.93
C GLY A 876 1.72 -28.43 -26.99
N TRP A 877 1.75 -27.34 -26.22
CA TRP A 877 0.63 -26.98 -25.32
C TRP A 877 -0.61 -26.51 -26.09
N GLY A 878 -0.42 -25.62 -27.07
CA GLY A 878 -1.48 -25.14 -27.96
C GLY A 878 -2.54 -24.22 -27.33
N GLY A 879 -2.41 -23.89 -26.04
CA GLY A 879 -3.40 -23.11 -25.29
C GLY A 879 -4.66 -23.90 -24.95
N TRP A 880 -5.58 -23.28 -24.22
CA TRP A 880 -6.89 -23.85 -23.89
C TRP A 880 -8.03 -23.06 -24.53
N ASP A 881 -9.09 -23.77 -24.92
CA ASP A 881 -10.39 -23.20 -25.30
C ASP A 881 -11.50 -23.95 -24.54
N LEU A 882 -11.64 -23.61 -23.25
CA LEU A 882 -12.61 -24.27 -22.37
C LEU A 882 -14.06 -23.94 -22.75
N GLU A 883 -14.35 -22.80 -23.38
CA GLU A 883 -15.70 -22.42 -23.79
C GLU A 883 -16.21 -23.36 -24.89
N ALA A 884 -15.40 -23.64 -25.91
CA ALA A 884 -15.79 -24.57 -26.96
C ALA A 884 -16.07 -25.97 -26.39
N ILE A 885 -15.23 -26.43 -25.45
CA ILE A 885 -15.38 -27.74 -24.80
C ILE A 885 -16.64 -27.76 -23.91
N ILE A 886 -16.78 -26.81 -22.99
CA ILE A 886 -17.88 -26.77 -22.02
C ILE A 886 -19.23 -26.55 -22.71
N SER A 887 -19.30 -25.69 -23.74
CA SER A 887 -20.55 -25.44 -24.48
C SER A 887 -21.04 -26.70 -25.22
N LYS A 888 -20.12 -27.47 -25.80
CA LYS A 888 -20.40 -28.77 -26.43
C LYS A 888 -20.89 -29.81 -25.41
N LEU A 889 -20.32 -29.82 -24.21
CA LEU A 889 -20.70 -30.78 -23.17
C LEU A 889 -22.03 -30.41 -22.49
N ASN A 890 -22.30 -29.13 -22.25
CA ASN A 890 -23.55 -28.69 -21.62
C ASN A 890 -24.78 -28.92 -22.52
N SER A 891 -24.61 -28.88 -23.84
CA SER A 891 -25.69 -29.12 -24.81
C SER A 891 -26.04 -30.60 -25.01
N SER A 892 -25.17 -31.52 -24.59
CA SER A 892 -25.30 -32.96 -24.84
C SER A 892 -25.16 -33.84 -23.58
N GLY A 893 -24.86 -33.24 -22.41
CA GLY A 893 -24.40 -33.93 -21.21
C GLY A 893 -25.41 -34.04 -20.07
N ASN A 894 -24.96 -34.66 -18.97
CA ASN A 894 -25.74 -34.84 -17.75
C ASN A 894 -26.00 -33.48 -17.07
N PRO A 895 -27.24 -33.15 -16.66
CA PRO A 895 -27.57 -31.86 -16.03
C PRO A 895 -26.86 -31.61 -14.69
N SER A 896 -26.29 -32.66 -14.07
CA SER A 896 -25.51 -32.55 -12.83
C SER A 896 -24.05 -32.15 -13.09
N PHE A 897 -23.57 -32.28 -14.33
CA PHE A 897 -22.21 -31.88 -14.69
C PHE A 897 -22.04 -30.37 -14.57
N CYS A 898 -21.00 -29.95 -13.86
CA CYS A 898 -20.65 -28.54 -13.78
C CYS A 898 -19.15 -28.34 -13.65
N VAL A 899 -18.66 -27.23 -14.18
CA VAL A 899 -17.25 -26.85 -14.07
C VAL A 899 -17.16 -25.54 -13.31
N SER A 900 -16.34 -25.54 -12.27
CA SER A 900 -15.96 -24.35 -11.50
C SER A 900 -14.49 -24.04 -11.77
N LEU A 901 -14.16 -22.76 -11.86
CA LEU A 901 -12.78 -22.31 -12.06
C LEU A 901 -12.26 -21.67 -10.78
N LEU A 902 -11.26 -22.30 -10.17
CA LEU A 902 -10.48 -21.74 -9.08
C LEU A 902 -9.21 -21.12 -9.67
N GLY A 903 -8.81 -19.96 -9.18
CA GLY A 903 -7.57 -19.32 -9.64
C GLY A 903 -6.99 -18.35 -8.62
N GLY A 904 -5.69 -18.08 -8.78
CA GLY A 904 -4.93 -17.17 -7.94
C GLY A 904 -4.00 -16.31 -8.79
N LEU A 905 -3.90 -15.03 -8.47
CA LEU A 905 -3.13 -14.07 -9.28
C LEU A 905 -1.72 -13.81 -8.75
N SER A 906 -1.39 -14.29 -7.54
CA SER A 906 -0.12 -13.97 -6.86
C SER A 906 1.12 -14.42 -7.65
N LEU A 907 1.07 -15.58 -8.31
CA LEU A 907 2.18 -16.10 -9.11
C LEU A 907 2.32 -15.34 -10.44
N GLN A 908 1.20 -15.07 -11.12
CA GLN A 908 1.22 -14.41 -12.44
C GLN A 908 1.57 -12.93 -12.38
N ILE A 909 1.05 -12.23 -11.37
CA ILE A 909 1.27 -10.80 -11.18
C ILE A 909 2.60 -10.54 -10.42
N VAL A 910 3.38 -11.60 -10.14
CA VAL A 910 4.69 -11.57 -9.46
C VAL A 910 4.66 -10.72 -8.19
N SER A 911 3.56 -10.84 -7.43
CA SER A 911 3.39 -10.16 -6.16
C SER A 911 3.24 -11.22 -5.08
N GLY A 912 4.36 -11.65 -4.50
CA GLY A 912 4.34 -12.54 -3.33
C GLY A 912 3.55 -11.94 -2.16
N VAL A 913 3.35 -10.61 -2.17
CA VAL A 913 2.68 -9.81 -1.14
C VAL A 913 1.18 -9.65 -1.37
N LEU A 914 0.75 -9.41 -2.61
CA LEU A 914 -0.67 -9.31 -2.94
C LEU A 914 -1.24 -10.72 -3.11
N LYS A 915 -1.94 -11.17 -2.07
CA LYS A 915 -2.64 -12.44 -2.08
C LYS A 915 -4.07 -12.21 -2.58
N PHE A 916 -4.42 -12.86 -3.69
CA PHE A 916 -5.73 -12.72 -4.32
C PHE A 916 -6.15 -14.03 -5.00
N GLY A 917 -7.13 -14.71 -4.42
CA GLY A 917 -7.80 -15.88 -4.96
C GLY A 917 -9.19 -15.54 -5.48
N PHE A 918 -9.60 -16.18 -6.57
CA PHE A 918 -10.93 -16.06 -7.15
C PHE A 918 -11.53 -17.43 -7.46
N LEU A 919 -12.86 -17.50 -7.41
CA LEU A 919 -13.66 -18.66 -7.77
C LEU A 919 -14.79 -18.22 -8.69
N VAL A 920 -14.97 -18.94 -9.79
CA VAL A 920 -16.03 -18.72 -10.79
C VAL A 920 -17.00 -19.89 -10.75
N LEU A 921 -18.28 -19.60 -10.51
CA LEU A 921 -19.35 -20.58 -10.40
C LEU A 921 -20.45 -20.29 -11.43
N ASN A 922 -20.72 -21.27 -12.30
CA ASN A 922 -21.71 -21.13 -13.39
C ASN A 922 -23.04 -21.86 -13.10
N GLN A 923 -23.21 -22.47 -11.92
CA GLN A 923 -24.41 -23.25 -11.56
C GLN A 923 -25.12 -22.67 -10.34
N PRO A 924 -26.39 -22.22 -10.45
CA PRO A 924 -27.12 -21.57 -9.35
C PRO A 924 -27.26 -22.43 -8.09
N SER A 925 -27.41 -23.76 -8.23
CA SER A 925 -27.50 -24.67 -7.08
C SER A 925 -26.22 -24.69 -6.25
N LEU A 926 -25.07 -24.69 -6.93
CA LEU A 926 -23.75 -24.65 -6.31
C LEU A 926 -23.48 -23.26 -5.70
N VAL A 927 -23.90 -22.18 -6.36
CA VAL A 927 -23.80 -20.81 -5.83
C VAL A 927 -24.57 -20.68 -4.50
N ASN A 928 -25.81 -21.18 -4.47
CA ASN A 928 -26.61 -21.16 -3.24
C ASN A 928 -26.01 -22.02 -2.12
N ALA A 929 -25.49 -23.20 -2.44
CA ALA A 929 -24.77 -24.04 -1.47
C ALA A 929 -23.54 -23.33 -0.93
N PHE A 930 -22.74 -22.71 -1.80
CA PHE A 930 -21.54 -21.97 -1.42
C PHE A 930 -21.86 -20.81 -0.47
N TYR A 931 -22.90 -20.01 -0.77
CA TYR A 931 -23.32 -18.90 0.08
C TYR A 931 -23.94 -19.30 1.42
N SER A 932 -24.20 -20.60 1.65
CA SER A 932 -24.57 -21.10 2.97
C SER A 932 -23.41 -21.12 3.98
N PHE A 933 -22.17 -20.83 3.51
CA PHE A 933 -20.94 -20.77 4.30
C PHE A 933 -20.29 -19.35 4.27
N PRO A 934 -20.81 -18.37 5.05
CA PRO A 934 -20.47 -16.95 4.89
C PRO A 934 -19.11 -16.50 5.46
N GLY A 935 -18.37 -17.36 6.17
CA GLY A 935 -17.14 -17.03 6.92
C GLY A 935 -15.87 -16.83 6.09
N LEU A 936 -15.95 -16.32 4.86
CA LEU A 936 -14.76 -16.06 4.03
C LEU A 936 -14.11 -14.71 4.33
N SER A 937 -12.78 -14.68 4.41
CA SER A 937 -12.02 -13.42 4.38
C SER A 937 -12.07 -12.83 2.97
N LYS A 938 -12.80 -11.72 2.82
CA LYS A 938 -12.85 -10.96 1.55
C LYS A 938 -11.60 -10.10 1.42
N PRO A 939 -11.02 -9.95 0.20
CA PRO A 939 -9.89 -9.06 -0.02
C PRO A 939 -10.29 -7.62 0.30
N HIS A 940 -9.37 -6.91 0.97
CA HIS A 940 -9.49 -5.49 1.24
C HIS A 940 -9.57 -4.66 -0.06
N SER A 941 -10.28 -3.54 -0.01
CA SER A 941 -10.45 -2.57 -1.09
C SER A 941 -9.15 -2.17 -1.78
N THR A 942 -8.05 -1.98 -1.03
CA THR A 942 -6.74 -1.62 -1.61
C THR A 942 -6.13 -2.76 -2.42
N VAL A 943 -6.29 -4.02 -1.98
CA VAL A 943 -5.84 -5.19 -2.73
C VAL A 943 -6.64 -5.31 -4.02
N LYS A 944 -7.96 -5.14 -3.96
CA LYS A 944 -8.83 -5.15 -5.15
C LYS A 944 -8.42 -4.09 -6.16
N TYR A 945 -8.18 -2.86 -5.71
CA TYR A 945 -7.70 -1.76 -6.56
C TYR A 945 -6.37 -2.11 -7.24
N ALA A 946 -5.37 -2.55 -6.45
CA ALA A 946 -4.06 -2.90 -6.97
C ALA A 946 -4.14 -4.02 -8.01
N ILE A 947 -4.93 -5.06 -7.74
CA ILE A 947 -5.15 -6.18 -8.68
C ILE A 947 -5.85 -5.70 -9.94
N LYS A 948 -6.90 -4.88 -9.84
CA LYS A 948 -7.60 -4.31 -10.99
C LYS A 948 -6.64 -3.50 -11.88
N LYS A 949 -5.83 -2.63 -11.26
CA LYS A 949 -4.84 -1.82 -11.98
C LYS A 949 -3.84 -2.72 -12.72
N LEU A 950 -3.26 -3.70 -12.03
CA LEU A 950 -2.28 -4.63 -12.63
C LEU A 950 -2.86 -5.48 -13.76
N LEU A 951 -4.10 -5.94 -13.64
CA LEU A 951 -4.81 -6.60 -14.74
C LEU A 951 -5.02 -5.66 -15.94
N GLY A 952 -5.38 -4.41 -15.69
CA GLY A 952 -5.51 -3.39 -16.74
C GLY A 952 -4.19 -3.12 -17.48
N LEU A 953 -3.07 -3.01 -16.75
CA LEU A 953 -1.74 -2.84 -17.34
C LEU A 953 -1.32 -4.05 -18.19
N ASN A 954 -1.61 -5.27 -17.69
CA ASN A 954 -1.36 -6.50 -18.43
C ASN A 954 -2.19 -6.58 -19.73
N GLU A 955 -3.47 -6.18 -19.68
CA GLU A 955 -4.34 -6.11 -20.86
C GLU A 955 -3.85 -5.12 -21.90
N GLN A 956 -3.30 -3.98 -21.45
CA GLN A 956 -2.71 -2.97 -22.33
C GLN A 956 -1.33 -3.38 -22.86
N LYS A 957 -0.80 -4.53 -22.40
CA LYS A 957 0.57 -5.02 -22.67
C LYS A 957 1.60 -3.94 -22.38
N GLU A 958 1.43 -3.28 -21.24
CA GLU A 958 2.38 -2.27 -20.81
C GLU A 958 3.78 -2.90 -20.72
N LYS A 959 4.75 -2.19 -21.29
CA LYS A 959 6.09 -2.73 -21.54
C LYS A 959 6.77 -3.18 -20.25
N ASP A 960 6.72 -2.36 -19.20
CA ASP A 960 7.43 -2.62 -17.95
C ASP A 960 6.92 -3.86 -17.22
N LEU A 961 5.60 -4.08 -17.21
CA LEU A 961 5.01 -5.28 -16.60
C LEU A 961 5.28 -6.53 -17.46
N THR A 962 5.15 -6.40 -18.78
CA THR A 962 5.37 -7.52 -19.73
C THR A 962 6.82 -7.98 -19.71
N ASP A 963 7.77 -7.03 -19.73
CA ASP A 963 9.21 -7.30 -19.67
C ASP A 963 9.58 -7.96 -18.32
N ALA A 964 9.00 -7.50 -17.21
CA ALA A 964 9.21 -8.10 -15.89
C ALA A 964 8.72 -9.55 -15.82
N VAL A 965 7.51 -9.85 -16.32
CA VAL A 965 7.00 -11.23 -16.38
C VAL A 965 7.89 -12.10 -17.27
N ALA A 966 8.29 -11.62 -18.44
CA ALA A 966 9.17 -12.36 -19.35
C ALA A 966 10.57 -12.63 -18.76
N GLU A 967 11.12 -11.71 -17.98
CA GLU A 967 12.38 -11.91 -17.26
C GLU A 967 12.25 -12.97 -16.16
N GLN A 968 11.18 -12.93 -15.37
CA GLN A 968 10.92 -13.94 -14.35
C GLN A 968 10.73 -15.33 -14.96
N THR A 969 9.98 -15.44 -16.06
CA THR A 969 9.79 -16.71 -16.79
C THR A 969 11.12 -17.27 -17.30
N ARG A 970 12.01 -16.42 -17.86
CA ARG A 970 13.38 -16.83 -18.24
C ARG A 970 14.21 -17.27 -17.04
N LYS A 971 14.10 -16.57 -15.91
CA LYS A 971 14.80 -16.91 -14.67
C LYS A 971 14.35 -18.27 -14.13
N LEU A 972 13.05 -18.52 -14.07
CA LEU A 972 12.48 -19.81 -13.66
C LEU A 972 12.91 -20.96 -14.59
N LYS A 973 12.97 -20.73 -15.91
CA LYS A 973 13.51 -21.70 -16.87
C LYS A 973 14.98 -22.06 -16.59
N SER A 974 15.80 -21.05 -16.33
CA SER A 974 17.22 -21.25 -16.01
C SER A 974 17.38 -22.05 -14.70
N ARG A 975 16.62 -21.66 -13.67
CA ARG A 975 16.64 -22.32 -12.36
C ARG A 975 16.12 -23.75 -12.42
N SER A 976 15.05 -24.02 -13.17
CA SER A 976 14.53 -25.38 -13.32
C SER A 976 15.57 -26.31 -13.97
N ARG A 977 16.29 -25.82 -14.99
CA ARG A 977 17.40 -26.57 -15.60
C ARG A 977 18.54 -26.83 -14.61
N LEU A 978 19.01 -25.80 -13.90
CA LEU A 978 20.12 -25.94 -12.96
C LEU A 978 19.77 -26.86 -11.77
N MET A 979 18.55 -26.74 -11.25
CA MET A 979 18.02 -27.59 -10.19
C MET A 979 17.95 -29.05 -10.65
N LYS A 980 17.44 -29.31 -11.85
CA LYS A 980 17.44 -30.66 -12.44
C LYS A 980 18.85 -31.23 -12.53
N GLU A 981 19.78 -30.51 -13.15
CA GLU A 981 21.15 -30.97 -13.29
C GLU A 981 21.79 -31.31 -11.94
N THR A 982 21.49 -30.52 -10.90
CA THR A 982 22.00 -30.74 -9.54
C THR A 982 21.39 -31.98 -8.90
N LEU A 983 20.06 -32.12 -8.98
CA LEU A 983 19.32 -33.28 -8.48
C LEU A 983 19.79 -34.58 -9.15
N GLU A 984 19.91 -34.60 -10.48
CA GLU A 984 20.38 -35.76 -11.25
C GLU A 984 21.83 -36.13 -10.88
N LYS A 985 22.73 -35.14 -10.76
CA LYS A 985 24.10 -35.35 -10.26
C LYS A 985 24.14 -35.89 -8.82
N CYS A 986 23.09 -35.64 -8.03
CA CYS A 986 22.93 -36.16 -6.68
C CYS A 986 22.22 -37.50 -6.62
N GLY A 987 21.82 -38.08 -7.75
CA GLY A 987 21.20 -39.40 -7.83
C GLY A 987 19.68 -39.39 -7.66
N TRP A 988 19.03 -38.27 -8.00
CA TRP A 988 17.58 -38.15 -8.09
C TRP A 988 17.09 -38.34 -9.53
N GLU A 989 15.92 -38.93 -9.69
CA GLU A 989 15.20 -39.03 -10.97
C GLU A 989 14.19 -37.89 -11.05
N VAL A 990 14.40 -36.95 -11.98
CA VAL A 990 13.66 -35.68 -12.04
C VAL A 990 12.61 -35.70 -13.15
N ILE A 991 11.40 -35.23 -12.84
CA ILE A 991 10.39 -34.89 -13.85
C ILE A 991 10.64 -33.46 -14.30
N GLN A 992 11.01 -33.28 -15.56
CA GLN A 992 11.28 -31.96 -16.11
C GLN A 992 9.97 -31.14 -16.16
N PRO A 993 9.88 -30.00 -15.45
CA PRO A 993 8.74 -29.11 -15.56
C PRO A 993 8.80 -28.29 -16.87
N CYS A 994 7.63 -27.93 -17.38
CA CYS A 994 7.41 -27.02 -18.51
C CYS A 994 6.98 -25.62 -18.04
N GLY A 995 6.48 -25.48 -16.81
CA GLY A 995 6.01 -24.22 -16.26
C GLY A 995 5.87 -24.24 -14.74
N GLY A 996 5.46 -23.09 -14.19
CA GLY A 996 5.21 -22.91 -12.78
C GLY A 996 6.48 -22.74 -11.94
N VAL A 997 6.38 -23.07 -10.65
CA VAL A 997 7.43 -22.80 -9.66
C VAL A 997 7.96 -24.05 -8.96
N SER A 998 7.49 -25.25 -9.35
CA SER A 998 7.81 -26.51 -8.69
C SER A 998 8.21 -27.61 -9.67
N MET A 999 8.92 -28.61 -9.17
CA MET A 999 9.20 -29.86 -9.87
C MET A 999 9.15 -31.04 -8.89
N MET A 1000 9.00 -32.24 -9.45
CA MET A 1000 9.08 -33.48 -8.69
C MET A 1000 10.36 -34.25 -8.99
N ALA A 1001 10.92 -34.87 -7.96
CA ALA A 1001 12.05 -35.77 -8.11
C ALA A 1001 12.00 -36.94 -7.13
N LYS A 1002 12.46 -38.10 -7.56
CA LYS A 1002 12.54 -39.32 -6.77
C LYS A 1002 14.00 -39.58 -6.32
N PRO A 1003 14.27 -39.82 -5.03
CA PRO A 1003 15.63 -40.02 -4.50
C PRO A 1003 16.13 -41.45 -4.75
N SER A 1004 16.13 -41.89 -6.01
CA SER A 1004 16.40 -43.28 -6.40
C SER A 1004 17.74 -43.82 -5.89
N ALA A 1005 18.77 -42.99 -5.77
CA ALA A 1005 20.08 -43.38 -5.23
C ALA A 1005 20.20 -43.32 -3.69
N HIS A 1006 19.19 -42.82 -2.97
CA HIS A 1006 19.21 -42.65 -1.52
C HIS A 1006 18.27 -43.61 -0.78
N LEU A 1007 17.16 -44.01 -1.42
CA LEU A 1007 16.21 -44.95 -0.81
C LEU A 1007 16.91 -46.25 -0.39
N ASN A 1008 16.52 -46.76 0.77
CA ASN A 1008 17.10 -47.92 1.44
C ASN A 1008 18.54 -47.79 1.96
N LYS A 1009 19.19 -46.63 1.83
CA LYS A 1009 20.50 -46.39 2.47
C LYS A 1009 20.34 -46.02 3.94
N VAL A 1010 21.30 -46.40 4.77
CA VAL A 1010 21.34 -46.04 6.19
C VAL A 1010 22.14 -44.75 6.34
N VAL A 1011 21.59 -43.79 7.05
CA VAL A 1011 22.21 -42.48 7.28
C VAL A 1011 22.32 -42.21 8.77
N LYS A 1012 23.46 -41.65 9.20
CA LYS A 1012 23.68 -41.18 10.56
C LYS A 1012 23.21 -39.75 10.70
N ILE A 1013 22.12 -39.54 11.43
CA ILE A 1013 21.55 -38.22 11.70
C ILE A 1013 21.92 -37.83 13.13
N LYS A 1014 22.48 -36.63 13.30
CA LYS A 1014 22.70 -36.06 14.63
C LYS A 1014 21.39 -35.46 15.13
N HIS A 1015 20.94 -35.89 16.29
CA HIS A 1015 19.84 -35.27 17.01
C HIS A 1015 20.42 -34.33 18.07
N GLU A 1016 20.13 -33.04 17.95
CA GLU A 1016 20.43 -32.04 18.97
C GLU A 1016 19.10 -31.62 19.61
N PRO A 1017 18.72 -32.16 20.76
CA PRO A 1017 17.57 -31.65 21.47
C PRO A 1017 17.95 -30.29 22.08
N HIS A 1018 17.28 -29.21 21.66
CA HIS A 1018 17.36 -27.87 22.26
C HIS A 1018 18.72 -27.16 22.15
N GLY A 1019 19.43 -27.29 21.03
CA GLY A 1019 20.63 -26.49 20.73
C GLY A 1019 21.83 -26.72 21.65
N ASP A 1020 21.78 -27.73 22.52
CA ASP A 1020 22.84 -28.02 23.47
C ASP A 1020 23.81 -29.06 22.86
N ALA A 1021 24.82 -28.55 22.14
CA ALA A 1021 25.81 -29.34 21.40
C ALA A 1021 26.55 -30.41 22.24
N LYS A 1022 26.44 -30.33 23.57
CA LYS A 1022 27.04 -31.30 24.52
C LYS A 1022 26.26 -32.61 24.64
N ASN A 1023 25.00 -32.68 24.21
CA ASN A 1023 24.13 -33.86 24.31
C ASN A 1023 23.62 -34.36 22.95
N ALA A 1024 24.39 -34.16 21.86
CA ALA A 1024 24.01 -34.60 20.53
C ALA A 1024 24.04 -36.14 20.40
N THR A 1025 22.87 -36.79 20.36
CA THR A 1025 22.74 -38.23 20.12
C THR A 1025 22.67 -38.52 18.62
N THR A 1026 23.59 -39.32 18.10
CA THR A 1026 23.55 -39.76 16.69
C THR A 1026 22.73 -41.03 16.58
N TYR A 1027 21.74 -41.07 15.68
CA TYR A 1027 20.94 -42.25 15.40
C TYR A 1027 21.00 -42.62 13.92
N GLU A 1028 20.93 -43.93 13.65
CA GLU A 1028 20.94 -44.48 12.29
C GLU A 1028 19.51 -44.67 11.80
N VAL A 1029 19.18 -44.13 10.63
CA VAL A 1029 17.88 -44.29 9.98
C VAL A 1029 18.08 -44.86 8.59
N LYS A 1030 17.32 -45.90 8.25
CA LYS A 1030 17.21 -46.38 6.88
C LYS A 1030 16.24 -45.49 6.12
N LEU A 1031 16.71 -44.82 5.07
CA LEU A 1031 15.91 -43.89 4.30
C LEU A 1031 14.78 -44.58 3.53
N ASP A 1032 13.58 -44.01 3.61
CA ASP A 1032 12.40 -44.41 2.87
C ASP A 1032 11.54 -43.17 2.49
N ASP A 1033 10.41 -43.42 1.82
CA ASP A 1033 9.50 -42.36 1.36
C ASP A 1033 8.95 -41.49 2.50
N SER A 1034 8.83 -42.04 3.71
CA SER A 1034 8.20 -41.37 4.87
C SER A 1034 9.19 -40.52 5.69
N ASN A 1035 10.46 -40.90 5.71
CA ASN A 1035 11.47 -40.24 6.55
C ASN A 1035 12.48 -39.37 5.77
N ILE A 1036 12.47 -39.41 4.43
CA ILE A 1036 13.43 -38.66 3.60
C ILE A 1036 13.37 -37.15 3.85
N ARG A 1037 12.16 -36.60 4.02
CA ARG A 1037 11.96 -35.18 4.33
C ARG A 1037 12.61 -34.78 5.65
N GLU A 1038 12.35 -35.54 6.70
CA GLU A 1038 12.92 -35.29 8.03
C GLU A 1038 14.45 -35.45 8.03
N ALA A 1039 14.96 -36.45 7.30
CA ALA A 1039 16.40 -36.66 7.16
C ALA A 1039 17.09 -35.47 6.49
N ILE A 1040 16.54 -34.95 5.39
CA ILE A 1040 17.08 -33.77 4.68
C ILE A 1040 17.03 -32.54 5.58
N LEU A 1041 15.90 -32.29 6.22
CA LEU A 1041 15.71 -31.16 7.14
C LEU A 1041 16.76 -31.19 8.26
N LYS A 1042 16.86 -32.29 9.01
CA LYS A 1042 17.75 -32.39 10.18
C LYS A 1042 19.23 -32.32 9.82
N SER A 1043 19.61 -32.75 8.61
CA SER A 1043 21.02 -32.78 8.19
C SER A 1043 21.48 -31.53 7.43
N THR A 1044 20.55 -30.78 6.82
CA THR A 1044 20.91 -29.64 5.95
C THR A 1044 20.12 -28.35 6.20
N GLY A 1045 19.00 -28.39 6.92
CA GLY A 1045 18.09 -27.26 7.09
C GLY A 1045 17.17 -26.98 5.90
N LEU A 1046 17.13 -27.88 4.91
CA LEU A 1046 16.28 -27.73 3.71
C LEU A 1046 14.90 -28.36 3.94
N CYS A 1047 13.84 -27.57 3.76
CA CYS A 1047 12.45 -28.03 3.86
C CYS A 1047 11.92 -28.38 2.47
N ILE A 1048 11.43 -29.61 2.29
CA ILE A 1048 10.81 -30.12 1.04
C ILE A 1048 9.51 -30.84 1.37
N ASN A 1049 8.66 -31.15 0.39
CA ASN A 1049 7.52 -32.05 0.60
C ASN A 1049 7.86 -33.47 0.14
N SER A 1050 7.42 -34.48 0.88
CA SER A 1050 7.69 -35.89 0.57
C SER A 1050 6.68 -36.50 -0.40
N GLY A 1051 6.84 -37.81 -0.68
CA GLY A 1051 5.86 -38.60 -1.43
C GLY A 1051 4.48 -38.69 -0.77
N LEU A 1052 4.39 -38.48 0.55
CA LEU A 1052 3.11 -38.42 1.27
C LEU A 1052 2.30 -37.17 0.88
N TRP A 1053 2.97 -36.04 0.69
CA TRP A 1053 2.32 -34.80 0.26
C TRP A 1053 1.93 -34.84 -1.22
N THR A 1054 2.79 -35.37 -2.09
CA THR A 1054 2.47 -35.49 -3.53
C THR A 1054 1.42 -36.57 -3.80
N GLY A 1055 1.27 -37.54 -2.90
CA GLY A 1055 0.44 -38.74 -3.12
C GLY A 1055 1.06 -39.72 -4.13
N ILE A 1056 2.31 -39.50 -4.55
CA ILE A 1056 3.06 -40.37 -5.47
C ILE A 1056 4.24 -40.96 -4.70
N SER A 1057 4.26 -42.29 -4.56
CA SER A 1057 5.32 -43.00 -3.84
C SER A 1057 6.71 -42.65 -4.38
N GLY A 1058 7.57 -42.20 -3.48
CA GLY A 1058 8.96 -41.83 -3.70
C GLY A 1058 9.18 -40.44 -4.30
N TYR A 1059 8.17 -39.76 -4.82
CA TYR A 1059 8.36 -38.47 -5.50
C TYR A 1059 8.18 -37.30 -4.52
N CYS A 1060 9.29 -36.61 -4.25
CA CYS A 1060 9.32 -35.40 -3.44
C CYS A 1060 9.10 -34.16 -4.32
N ARG A 1061 8.56 -33.09 -3.74
CA ARG A 1061 8.41 -31.78 -4.41
C ARG A 1061 9.51 -30.81 -3.98
N PHE A 1062 10.00 -30.05 -4.95
CA PHE A 1062 10.90 -28.92 -4.75
C PHE A 1062 10.34 -27.67 -5.43
N THR A 1063 10.19 -26.56 -4.71
CA THR A 1063 9.89 -25.24 -5.31
C THR A 1063 11.17 -24.43 -5.55
N PHE A 1064 11.25 -23.74 -6.68
CA PHE A 1064 12.46 -23.01 -7.12
C PHE A 1064 12.23 -21.50 -7.35
N ALA A 1065 11.07 -20.98 -6.93
CA ALA A 1065 10.76 -19.55 -6.90
C ALA A 1065 11.25 -18.89 -5.59
N LEU A 1066 12.55 -19.03 -5.29
CA LEU A 1066 13.19 -18.50 -4.08
C LEU A 1066 13.89 -17.16 -4.35
N GLU A 1067 14.36 -16.49 -3.29
CA GLU A 1067 15.39 -15.45 -3.43
C GLU A 1067 16.66 -16.04 -4.08
N GLU A 1068 17.50 -15.22 -4.71
CA GLU A 1068 18.73 -15.71 -5.37
C GLU A 1068 19.66 -16.42 -4.38
N SER A 1069 19.92 -15.77 -3.25
CA SER A 1069 20.75 -16.28 -2.15
C SER A 1069 20.25 -17.63 -1.63
N ASP A 1070 18.93 -17.76 -1.42
CA ASP A 1070 18.31 -18.99 -0.93
C ASP A 1070 18.27 -20.10 -1.97
N PHE A 1071 18.12 -19.77 -3.26
CA PHE A 1071 18.18 -20.77 -4.33
C PHE A 1071 19.57 -21.40 -4.41
N GLU A 1072 20.64 -20.61 -4.38
CA GLU A 1072 22.01 -21.12 -4.37
C GLU A 1072 22.30 -21.97 -3.11
N ARG A 1073 21.85 -21.50 -1.94
CA ARG A 1073 21.95 -22.27 -0.69
C ARG A 1073 21.18 -23.59 -0.76
N ALA A 1074 20.00 -23.61 -1.37
CA ALA A 1074 19.20 -24.83 -1.55
C ALA A 1074 19.96 -25.89 -2.39
N LEU A 1075 20.58 -25.48 -3.50
CA LEU A 1075 21.41 -26.37 -4.32
C LEU A 1075 22.57 -26.96 -3.51
N ASN A 1076 23.24 -26.13 -2.69
CA ASN A 1076 24.31 -26.58 -1.81
C ASN A 1076 23.81 -27.57 -0.73
N CYS A 1077 22.61 -27.36 -0.17
CA CYS A 1077 22.01 -28.30 0.76
C CYS A 1077 21.74 -29.67 0.12
N ILE A 1078 21.26 -29.70 -1.13
CA ILE A 1078 21.04 -30.96 -1.88
C ILE A 1078 22.36 -31.71 -2.08
N ILE A 1079 23.42 -31.00 -2.48
CA ILE A 1079 24.76 -31.57 -2.64
C ILE A 1079 25.29 -32.11 -1.30
N LYS A 1080 25.16 -31.32 -0.22
CA LYS A 1080 25.58 -31.72 1.13
C LYS A 1080 24.84 -32.97 1.61
N PHE A 1081 23.55 -33.09 1.31
CA PHE A 1081 22.77 -34.28 1.67
C PHE A 1081 23.31 -35.53 0.97
N LYS A 1082 23.67 -35.45 -0.31
CA LYS A 1082 24.33 -36.56 -1.02
C LYS A 1082 25.60 -37.02 -0.31
N ASP A 1083 26.42 -36.10 0.19
CA ASP A 1083 27.65 -36.43 0.92
C ASP A 1083 27.35 -37.08 2.28
N VAL A 1084 26.26 -36.69 2.93
CA VAL A 1084 25.79 -37.31 4.19
C VAL A 1084 25.31 -38.74 3.93
N VAL A 1085 24.62 -39.00 2.84
CA VAL A 1085 24.14 -40.34 2.45
C VAL A 1085 25.27 -41.26 1.95
N SER A 1086 26.39 -40.68 1.51
CA SER A 1086 27.54 -41.43 0.96
C SER A 1086 28.58 -41.81 2.02
N LYS A 1087 28.44 -41.31 3.25
CA LYS A 1087 29.26 -41.65 4.42
C LYS A 1087 28.57 -42.72 5.26
#